data_AF-A0A925GWD4-F1
#
_entry.id   AF-A0A925GWD4-F1
#
_cell.length_a   1.000
_cell.length_b   1.000
_cell.length_c   1.000
_cell.angle_alpha   90.00
_cell.angle_beta   90.00
_cell.angle_gamma   90.00
#
_symmetry.space_group_name_H-M   'P 1'
#
loop_
_entity.id
_entity.type
_entity.pdbx_description
1 polymer ?
#
loop_
_entity_poly.entity_id
_entity_poly.type
_entity_poly.pdbx_seq_one_letter_code
_entity_poly.pdbx_strand_id
1 'polypeptide(L)'
;MRLSALFLVSFAGLQASSPLLVSPAEPFRFTVTEDKLLHASLIRGYGDLPGNLDIVELQADGSAEAWSDEVRSYSPENTQTHPRVWAFRSGMVRKGRRYEARVTAPGSLDLRYLNAPAEQPQPERSVNAGMSWLIRSADAWLSNQPRHGAVAKDGQQQHPEARACIACHITQFSTRAYLTASLNGYPSGNGSAGDGPALNRVVGRLRDNPRPLYGHPGVNWTRVIYSARTVSSRVPVLLSMHSQLTGSPAAQDRELILGAARFLLLSDECGSGSLRAEADGSRPDVSGFEIGFQTHQTFRLAASLEPANVIWTQNADCVERLLVNAKPANVIDAAWRIVALKKLGRPTNSAVADLLTWQQNDGRFSMEFSKSATPSDFISYHVLYALAVAQYRGPEVDKLVRYALLAQRPDGSWKGDPEYKGFDTPFRDTQFAVMALSELYPQTREEISVDPEIISSSTDAWRSGNREALQVELLARMTREEEPERPLIEAFAATLDENLSQLREWQRAMRMPADQVRVEQALRADSQRQASLLAKALAEGNRAQRLRVLTAITTVVGVDGFVARPRVGNDMEPPQFLSDDGAALEQAILACFNPNDPEMTRAAIRAGTALSDVLTPAFTLGVLRLGSDFAPTVTEAFGEGKRGRLTLARNIPVDPELQATVRRILQNREPQSLAVALHLLAALEPGHAFTREPYLAGAMESLLNDRLEENVLKAAAVFFHIANGPLMRYQVLDALKSNDSGLVRAAVDVVVDRYIVNPNVVELALQFLSHSRGLSRRMLLDSLDPSRVSFRLDQINAYSPPRVPMPLDSNVFSVPFVQDFVVSSLRDQDPQVQAAALDLTRKQDRLRSLAAVQTALAELSTSTVSRTQMVTRAIVQKQELNVAAEQMLDFGFFRERVLPILQKAGPDGRSCAMCHASNARFPIRSDAKDNFHAVARKVNVLSPADSLILVKPLLPGVTSDGDVFRTSHNGGERWAARLGSSEYQTILEWIRGGKLPSDTN
;
A
#
# COMPACT_ATOMS: atom_id res chain seq x y z
N MET A 1 31.50 -24.21 -37.25
CA MET A 1 31.70 -25.66 -37.46
C MET A 1 30.55 -26.39 -36.76
N ARG A 2 29.73 -27.14 -37.50
CA ARG A 2 28.52 -27.83 -37.00
C ARG A 2 28.92 -29.11 -36.26
N LEU A 3 28.53 -29.25 -34.99
CA LEU A 3 28.56 -30.51 -34.23
C LEU A 3 27.14 -30.81 -33.74
N SER A 4 26.35 -31.44 -34.59
CA SER A 4 25.09 -32.08 -34.20
C SER A 4 25.43 -33.41 -33.52
N ALA A 5 25.63 -33.38 -32.19
CA ALA A 5 25.83 -34.59 -31.41
C ALA A 5 24.55 -34.94 -30.65
N LEU A 6 23.87 -35.99 -31.11
CA LEU A 6 22.85 -36.71 -30.35
C LEU A 6 23.55 -37.39 -29.16
N PHE A 7 23.66 -36.72 -28.02
CA PHE A 7 24.15 -37.36 -26.81
C PHE A 7 23.01 -38.12 -26.12
N LEU A 8 22.94 -39.44 -26.39
CA LEU A 8 22.25 -40.41 -25.53
C LEU A 8 23.09 -40.56 -24.26
N VAL A 9 22.90 -39.67 -23.28
CA VAL A 9 23.55 -39.83 -21.97
C VAL A 9 22.66 -40.70 -21.08
N SER A 10 23.05 -41.96 -20.93
CA SER A 10 22.47 -42.88 -19.95
C SER A 10 23.10 -42.57 -18.59
N PHE A 11 22.40 -41.80 -17.74
CA PHE A 11 22.91 -41.38 -16.45
C PHE A 11 22.70 -42.47 -15.39
N ALA A 12 23.73 -43.28 -15.16
CA ALA A 12 23.92 -43.98 -13.90
C ALA A 12 25.07 -43.27 -13.16
N GLY A 13 24.73 -42.42 -12.18
CA GLY A 13 25.68 -41.98 -11.15
C GLY A 13 26.40 -40.63 -11.33
N LEU A 14 26.13 -39.83 -12.37
CA LEU A 14 26.66 -38.46 -12.46
C LEU A 14 25.56 -37.45 -12.15
N GLN A 15 25.58 -36.87 -10.93
CA GLN A 15 25.05 -35.52 -10.73
C GLN A 15 25.74 -34.65 -11.80
N ALA A 16 24.97 -34.01 -12.69
CA ALA A 16 25.55 -33.17 -13.73
C ALA A 16 26.33 -32.05 -13.04
N SER A 17 27.64 -32.19 -12.97
CA SER A 17 28.54 -31.33 -12.18
C SER A 17 28.62 -29.90 -12.72
N SER A 18 27.99 -29.59 -13.86
CA SER A 18 27.97 -28.27 -14.47
C SER A 18 26.59 -27.96 -15.10
N PRO A 19 26.12 -26.70 -15.04
CA PRO A 19 24.90 -26.27 -15.72
C PRO A 19 24.97 -26.53 -17.23
N LEU A 20 23.86 -26.99 -17.83
CA LEU A 20 23.78 -27.37 -19.24
C LEU A 20 23.27 -26.20 -20.07
N LEU A 21 23.99 -25.81 -21.12
CA LEU A 21 23.50 -24.78 -22.05
C LEU A 21 22.27 -25.30 -22.81
N VAL A 22 21.22 -24.49 -22.85
CA VAL A 22 19.96 -24.81 -23.54
C VAL A 22 19.44 -23.58 -24.29
N SER A 23 18.79 -23.79 -25.44
CA SER A 23 18.18 -22.72 -26.22
C SER A 23 16.84 -23.15 -26.84
N PRO A 24 15.99 -22.21 -27.32
CA PRO A 24 14.75 -22.58 -28.00
C PRO A 24 14.97 -23.44 -29.25
N ALA A 25 16.11 -23.26 -29.93
CA ALA A 25 16.46 -24.02 -31.14
C ALA A 25 17.03 -25.42 -30.80
N GLU A 26 17.56 -25.59 -29.60
CA GLU A 26 18.24 -26.80 -29.15
C GLU A 26 17.75 -27.18 -27.73
N PRO A 27 16.56 -27.82 -27.63
CA PRO A 27 16.03 -28.27 -26.36
C PRO A 27 16.86 -29.43 -25.79
N PHE A 28 16.93 -29.53 -24.47
CA PHE A 28 17.71 -30.57 -23.81
C PHE A 28 16.87 -31.82 -23.57
N ARG A 29 17.29 -32.97 -24.10
CA ARG A 29 16.60 -34.26 -23.94
C ARG A 29 17.34 -35.15 -22.96
N PHE A 30 16.60 -35.80 -22.07
CA PHE A 30 17.18 -36.71 -21.07
C PHE A 30 16.27 -37.92 -20.81
N THR A 31 16.87 -38.99 -20.32
CA THR A 31 16.18 -40.23 -19.91
C THR A 31 16.69 -40.59 -18.53
N VAL A 32 15.78 -40.98 -17.63
CA VAL A 32 16.16 -41.37 -16.27
C VAL A 32 16.20 -42.89 -16.12
N THR A 33 17.19 -43.36 -15.37
CA THR A 33 17.46 -44.79 -15.13
C THR A 33 16.72 -45.34 -13.91
N GLU A 34 16.18 -44.44 -13.08
CA GLU A 34 15.44 -44.71 -11.85
C GLU A 34 14.33 -43.68 -11.67
N ASP A 35 13.31 -44.03 -10.88
CA ASP A 35 12.31 -43.06 -10.43
C ASP A 35 12.95 -42.07 -9.46
N LYS A 36 12.88 -40.77 -9.80
CA LYS A 36 13.46 -39.68 -9.01
C LYS A 36 12.51 -38.49 -8.95
N LEU A 37 12.62 -37.71 -7.88
CA LEU A 37 12.09 -36.35 -7.83
C LEU A 37 13.07 -35.44 -8.60
N LEU A 38 12.57 -34.72 -9.60
CA LEU A 38 13.36 -33.76 -10.36
C LEU A 38 13.00 -32.33 -9.93
N HIS A 39 14.01 -31.57 -9.53
CA HIS A 39 13.97 -30.11 -9.40
C HIS A 39 14.78 -29.50 -10.54
N ALA A 40 14.09 -28.90 -11.51
CA ALA A 40 14.71 -28.29 -12.68
C ALA A 40 14.62 -26.77 -12.62
N SER A 41 15.76 -26.09 -12.71
CA SER A 41 15.85 -24.63 -12.66
C SER A 41 16.55 -24.10 -13.90
N LEU A 42 16.03 -23.01 -14.45
CA LEU A 42 16.71 -22.25 -15.49
C LEU A 42 17.53 -21.11 -14.86
N ILE A 43 18.85 -21.28 -14.85
CA ILE A 43 19.83 -20.28 -14.42
C ILE A 43 20.11 -19.36 -15.63
N ARG A 44 19.87 -18.05 -15.47
CA ARG A 44 20.01 -17.07 -16.56
C ARG A 44 21.49 -16.69 -16.78
N GLY A 45 21.92 -16.61 -18.04
CA GLY A 45 23.16 -15.93 -18.45
C GLY A 45 22.94 -14.44 -18.74
N TYR A 46 24.03 -13.68 -18.94
CA TYR A 46 24.00 -12.27 -19.34
C TYR A 46 23.12 -12.08 -20.59
N GLY A 47 22.10 -11.21 -20.50
CA GLY A 47 21.19 -10.90 -21.61
C GLY A 47 19.71 -11.23 -21.33
N ASP A 48 19.12 -10.65 -20.28
CA ASP A 48 17.82 -9.93 -20.35
C ASP A 48 16.68 -10.48 -21.25
N LEU A 49 16.40 -11.79 -21.26
CA LEU A 49 15.15 -12.36 -21.79
C LEU A 49 14.40 -13.19 -20.72
N PRO A 50 13.05 -13.26 -20.75
CA PRO A 50 12.26 -14.03 -19.79
C PRO A 50 12.44 -15.52 -20.10
N GLY A 51 13.18 -16.23 -19.26
CA GLY A 51 13.28 -17.68 -19.39
C GLY A 51 12.10 -18.39 -18.72
N ASN A 52 11.10 -18.82 -19.49
CA ASN A 52 10.23 -19.93 -19.09
C ASN A 52 10.93 -21.26 -19.36
N LEU A 53 10.88 -22.16 -18.37
CA LEU A 53 11.29 -23.55 -18.50
C LEU A 53 10.04 -24.41 -18.56
N ASP A 54 9.93 -25.29 -19.54
CA ASP A 54 8.89 -26.31 -19.60
C ASP A 54 9.52 -27.69 -19.70
N ILE A 55 8.87 -28.71 -19.14
CA ILE A 55 9.31 -30.11 -19.25
C ILE A 55 8.15 -30.89 -19.85
N VAL A 56 8.45 -31.61 -20.93
CA VAL A 56 7.50 -32.48 -21.62
C VAL A 56 8.02 -33.91 -21.64
N GLU A 57 7.09 -34.86 -21.72
CA GLU A 57 7.38 -36.28 -21.85
C GLU A 57 7.37 -36.66 -23.34
N LEU A 58 8.41 -37.35 -23.80
CA LEU A 58 8.54 -37.80 -25.20
C LEU A 58 8.03 -39.23 -25.35
N GLN A 59 6.99 -39.39 -26.16
CA GLN A 59 6.39 -40.67 -26.50
C GLN A 59 7.24 -41.48 -27.48
N ALA A 60 6.92 -42.76 -27.65
CA ALA A 60 7.67 -43.67 -28.53
C ALA A 60 7.65 -43.22 -30.00
N ASP A 61 6.54 -42.62 -30.44
CA ASP A 61 6.33 -42.08 -31.79
C ASP A 61 7.02 -40.72 -32.04
N GLY A 62 7.70 -40.18 -31.03
CA GLY A 62 8.37 -38.88 -31.09
C GLY A 62 7.47 -37.68 -30.79
N SER A 63 6.19 -37.89 -30.48
CA SER A 63 5.31 -36.84 -29.98
C SER A 63 5.69 -36.43 -28.55
N ALA A 64 5.30 -35.21 -28.16
CA ALA A 64 5.62 -34.64 -26.84
C ALA A 64 4.33 -34.28 -26.11
N GLU A 65 4.15 -34.80 -24.90
CA GLU A 65 3.00 -34.56 -24.04
C GLU A 65 3.40 -33.79 -22.78
N ALA A 66 2.42 -33.15 -22.13
CA ALA A 66 2.67 -32.48 -20.85
C ALA A 66 3.22 -33.48 -19.83
N TRP A 67 4.17 -33.03 -19.00
CA TRP A 67 4.74 -33.87 -17.94
C TRP A 67 3.65 -34.21 -16.90
N SER A 68 3.12 -35.43 -16.99
CA SER A 68 1.96 -35.89 -16.23
C SER A 68 2.15 -35.88 -14.71
N ASP A 69 3.39 -36.10 -14.27
CA ASP A 69 3.81 -36.12 -12.87
C ASP A 69 4.30 -34.74 -12.37
N GLU A 70 4.16 -33.66 -13.16
CA GLU A 70 4.49 -32.30 -12.72
C GLU A 70 3.57 -31.87 -11.57
N VAL A 71 4.15 -31.33 -10.50
CA VAL A 71 3.39 -30.78 -9.37
C VAL A 71 3.64 -29.28 -9.27
N ARG A 72 2.61 -28.50 -9.55
CA ARG A 72 2.59 -27.03 -9.36
C ARG A 72 1.93 -26.66 -8.04
N SER A 73 2.61 -26.91 -6.93
CA SER A 73 2.14 -26.55 -5.57
C SER A 73 2.04 -25.04 -5.33
N TYR A 74 2.81 -24.27 -6.09
CA TYR A 74 2.79 -22.82 -6.13
C TYR A 74 2.85 -22.35 -7.58
N SER A 75 1.90 -21.52 -7.95
CA SER A 75 2.02 -20.65 -9.13
C SER A 75 2.01 -19.23 -8.60
N PRO A 76 2.97 -18.37 -8.99
CA PRO A 76 2.88 -16.96 -8.63
C PRO A 76 1.53 -16.42 -9.11
N GLU A 77 0.87 -15.60 -8.29
CA GLU A 77 -0.45 -15.07 -8.63
C GLU A 77 -0.42 -14.41 -10.02
N ASN A 78 -1.53 -14.55 -10.78
CA ASN A 78 -1.69 -13.94 -12.11
C ASN A 78 -1.53 -12.41 -12.08
N THR A 79 -1.67 -11.79 -10.90
CA THR A 79 -1.41 -10.37 -10.65
C THR A 79 0.09 -10.05 -10.63
N GLN A 80 0.96 -10.99 -10.31
CA GLN A 80 2.38 -10.74 -10.09
C GLN A 80 3.27 -11.22 -11.24
N THR A 81 2.80 -12.10 -12.12
CA THR A 81 3.62 -12.69 -13.20
C THR A 81 2.84 -12.90 -14.49
N HIS A 82 3.51 -12.86 -15.64
CA HIS A 82 2.86 -13.21 -16.89
C HIS A 82 2.43 -14.68 -16.84
N PRO A 83 1.16 -15.02 -17.14
CA PRO A 83 0.71 -16.41 -17.11
C PRO A 83 1.63 -17.25 -17.99
N ARG A 84 2.10 -18.38 -17.43
CA ARG A 84 2.98 -19.40 -18.04
C ARG A 84 4.48 -19.12 -18.08
N VAL A 85 4.99 -18.04 -17.46
CA VAL A 85 6.45 -17.84 -17.32
C VAL A 85 6.90 -18.24 -15.93
N TRP A 86 7.66 -19.33 -15.82
CA TRP A 86 8.19 -19.82 -14.55
C TRP A 86 9.50 -20.58 -14.77
N ALA A 87 10.57 -20.19 -14.06
CA ALA A 87 11.93 -20.69 -14.27
C ALA A 87 12.28 -21.94 -13.44
N PHE A 88 11.30 -22.51 -12.73
CA PHE A 88 11.47 -23.71 -11.92
C PHE A 88 10.38 -24.75 -12.26
N ARG A 89 10.71 -26.03 -12.27
CA ARG A 89 9.77 -27.14 -12.47
C ARG A 89 10.09 -28.25 -11.48
N SER A 90 9.06 -28.85 -10.90
CA SER A 90 9.20 -29.94 -9.93
C SER A 90 8.16 -31.03 -10.17
N GLY A 91 8.55 -32.29 -9.96
CA GLY A 91 7.72 -33.46 -10.19
C GLY A 91 8.52 -34.75 -10.27
N MET A 92 7.81 -35.87 -10.44
CA MET A 92 8.43 -37.19 -10.55
C MET A 92 8.84 -37.51 -11.99
N VAL A 93 10.08 -37.97 -12.18
CA VAL A 93 10.56 -38.54 -13.44
C VAL A 93 10.68 -40.05 -13.30
N ARG A 94 10.19 -40.79 -14.30
CA ARG A 94 9.99 -42.24 -14.24
C ARG A 94 11.04 -42.98 -15.05
N LYS A 95 11.51 -44.09 -14.49
CA LYS A 95 12.50 -44.98 -15.11
C LYS A 95 12.11 -45.34 -16.55
N GLY A 96 13.06 -45.17 -17.47
CA GLY A 96 12.91 -45.56 -18.88
C GLY A 96 12.07 -44.59 -19.72
N ARG A 97 11.48 -43.56 -19.12
CA ARG A 97 10.77 -42.50 -19.85
C ARG A 97 11.72 -41.42 -20.33
N ARG A 98 11.41 -40.84 -21.49
CA ARG A 98 12.20 -39.79 -22.13
C ARG A 98 11.54 -38.44 -21.87
N TYR A 99 12.33 -37.43 -21.56
CA TYR A 99 11.88 -36.08 -21.26
C TYR A 99 12.63 -35.07 -22.12
N GLU A 100 12.00 -33.93 -22.37
CA GLU A 100 12.59 -32.79 -23.08
C GLU A 100 12.34 -31.50 -22.28
N ALA A 101 13.41 -30.81 -21.92
CA ALA A 101 13.39 -29.49 -21.31
C ALA A 101 13.41 -28.42 -22.41
N ARG A 102 12.33 -27.64 -22.46
CA ARG A 102 12.12 -26.56 -23.43
C ARG A 102 12.28 -25.22 -22.75
N VAL A 103 12.98 -24.30 -23.41
CA VAL A 103 13.15 -22.94 -22.92
C VAL A 103 12.67 -21.93 -23.96
N THR A 104 12.25 -20.78 -23.48
CA THR A 104 11.83 -19.64 -24.31
C THR A 104 12.97 -18.66 -24.62
N ALA A 105 14.08 -18.77 -23.90
CA ALA A 105 15.29 -17.99 -24.12
C ALA A 105 16.53 -18.84 -23.82
N PRO A 106 17.69 -18.58 -24.46
CA PRO A 106 18.94 -19.23 -24.12
C PRO A 106 19.30 -19.06 -22.64
N GLY A 107 19.82 -20.12 -22.03
CA GLY A 107 20.22 -20.10 -20.62
C GLY A 107 20.93 -21.37 -20.21
N SER A 108 21.17 -21.49 -18.91
CA SER A 108 21.81 -22.66 -18.30
C SER A 108 20.79 -23.44 -17.48
N LEU A 109 20.52 -24.67 -17.89
CA LEU A 109 19.63 -25.60 -17.20
C LEU A 109 20.38 -26.32 -16.07
N ASP A 110 19.79 -26.30 -14.88
CA ASP A 110 20.27 -27.01 -13.70
C ASP A 110 19.22 -28.05 -13.28
N LEU A 111 19.62 -29.32 -13.28
CA LEU A 111 18.76 -30.47 -13.02
C LEU A 111 19.22 -31.18 -11.75
N ARG A 112 18.44 -31.03 -10.67
CA ARG A 112 18.69 -31.70 -9.40
C ARG A 112 17.78 -32.90 -9.23
N TYR A 113 18.37 -34.09 -9.27
CA TYR A 113 17.68 -35.36 -9.02
C TYR A 113 17.77 -35.72 -7.54
N LEU A 114 16.62 -35.98 -6.94
CA LEU A 114 16.45 -36.33 -5.54
C LEU A 114 15.78 -37.70 -5.45
N ASN A 115 16.07 -38.44 -4.39
CA ASN A 115 15.29 -39.64 -4.10
C ASN A 115 13.84 -39.22 -3.81
N ALA A 116 12.90 -39.88 -4.47
CA ALA A 116 11.48 -39.62 -4.29
C ALA A 116 11.08 -39.79 -2.80
N PRO A 117 10.09 -39.03 -2.31
CA PRO A 117 9.38 -39.41 -1.10
C PRO A 117 8.84 -40.82 -1.29
N ALA A 118 9.40 -41.79 -0.57
CA ALA A 118 9.04 -43.21 -0.73
C ALA A 118 7.71 -43.52 -0.04
N GLU A 119 7.08 -44.66 -0.36
CA GLU A 119 5.95 -45.22 0.41
C GLU A 119 6.29 -45.36 1.91
N GLN A 120 7.58 -45.50 2.23
CA GLN A 120 8.14 -45.33 3.57
C GLN A 120 9.02 -44.06 3.62
N PRO A 121 8.45 -42.89 3.99
CA PRO A 121 9.17 -41.63 3.95
C PRO A 121 10.31 -41.61 4.99
N GLN A 122 11.52 -41.25 4.54
CA GLN A 122 12.70 -41.09 5.38
C GLN A 122 12.94 -39.61 5.68
N PRO A 123 13.20 -39.21 6.95
CA PRO A 123 13.41 -37.81 7.32
C PRO A 123 14.48 -37.11 6.50
N GLU A 124 15.62 -37.76 6.27
CA GLU A 124 16.78 -37.17 5.62
C GLU A 124 16.49 -36.83 4.15
N ARG A 125 15.75 -37.72 3.46
CA ARG A 125 15.30 -37.51 2.08
C ARG A 125 14.25 -36.40 2.03
N SER A 126 13.34 -36.38 2.99
CA SER A 126 12.28 -35.39 3.09
C SER A 126 12.84 -33.98 3.29
N VAL A 127 13.81 -33.82 4.19
CA VAL A 127 14.51 -32.55 4.43
C VAL A 127 15.22 -32.06 3.16
N ASN A 128 15.99 -32.93 2.49
CA ASN A 128 16.70 -32.57 1.26
C ASN A 128 15.75 -32.09 0.14
N ALA A 129 14.61 -32.76 -0.02
CA ALA A 129 13.59 -32.35 -0.98
C ALA A 129 12.97 -30.98 -0.61
N GLY A 130 12.56 -30.81 0.64
CA GLY A 130 11.96 -29.56 1.12
C GLY A 130 12.88 -28.34 1.05
N MET A 131 14.12 -28.49 1.52
CA MET A 131 15.09 -27.39 1.49
C MET A 131 15.40 -26.96 0.05
N SER A 132 15.52 -27.93 -0.87
CA SER A 132 15.82 -27.65 -2.26
C SER A 132 14.65 -26.98 -2.97
N TRP A 133 13.43 -27.46 -2.69
CA TRP A 133 12.20 -26.85 -3.20
C TRP A 133 12.10 -25.38 -2.77
N LEU A 134 12.37 -25.07 -1.49
CA LEU A 134 12.28 -23.71 -0.94
C LEU A 134 13.19 -22.74 -1.67
N ILE A 135 14.49 -23.03 -1.74
CA ILE A 135 15.47 -22.06 -2.23
C ILE A 135 15.40 -21.88 -3.75
N ARG A 136 15.09 -22.95 -4.51
CA ARG A 136 14.92 -22.87 -5.97
C ARG A 136 13.61 -22.18 -6.35
N SER A 137 12.53 -22.44 -5.61
CA SER A 137 11.26 -21.70 -5.80
C SER A 137 11.43 -20.22 -5.46
N ALA A 138 12.19 -19.91 -4.42
CA ALA A 138 12.52 -18.54 -4.04
C ALA A 138 13.28 -17.82 -5.14
N ASP A 139 14.39 -18.42 -5.60
CA ASP A 139 15.21 -17.87 -6.68
C ASP A 139 14.42 -17.72 -7.99
N ALA A 140 13.55 -18.68 -8.32
CA ALA A 140 12.70 -18.59 -9.50
C ALA A 140 11.66 -17.46 -9.41
N TRP A 141 11.04 -17.26 -8.24
CA TRP A 141 10.11 -16.14 -8.03
C TRP A 141 10.81 -14.78 -8.16
N LEU A 142 12.00 -14.71 -7.56
CA LEU A 142 12.85 -13.55 -7.56
C LEU A 142 13.45 -13.25 -8.95
N SER A 143 13.61 -14.27 -9.78
CA SER A 143 14.11 -14.18 -11.15
C SER A 143 12.98 -14.00 -12.19
N ASN A 144 11.70 -14.10 -11.81
CA ASN A 144 10.60 -14.05 -12.77
C ASN A 144 10.35 -12.61 -13.26
N GLN A 145 10.94 -12.28 -14.41
CA GLN A 145 10.76 -11.04 -15.16
C GLN A 145 10.47 -11.36 -16.63
N PRO A 146 9.50 -10.68 -17.29
CA PRO A 146 8.71 -9.58 -16.74
C PRO A 146 7.48 -10.03 -15.92
N ARG A 147 7.12 -9.21 -14.93
CA ARG A 147 5.90 -9.38 -14.12
C ARG A 147 4.64 -8.98 -14.88
N HIS A 148 3.47 -9.45 -14.43
CA HIS A 148 2.19 -9.11 -15.09
C HIS A 148 2.02 -7.58 -15.15
N GLY A 149 1.61 -7.05 -16.31
CA GLY A 149 1.50 -5.62 -16.56
C GLY A 149 2.75 -4.97 -17.18
N ALA A 150 3.90 -5.67 -17.21
CA ALA A 150 5.05 -5.22 -17.97
C ALA A 150 4.70 -4.90 -19.43
N VAL A 151 5.11 -3.72 -19.91
CA VAL A 151 4.74 -3.25 -21.24
C VAL A 151 5.63 -3.88 -22.33
N ALA A 152 6.80 -4.37 -21.96
CA ALA A 152 7.61 -5.24 -22.81
C ALA A 152 7.52 -6.69 -22.32
N LYS A 153 7.30 -7.62 -23.26
CA LYS A 153 7.42 -9.07 -23.01
C LYS A 153 8.87 -9.54 -22.96
N ASP A 154 9.82 -8.68 -23.31
CA ASP A 154 11.25 -8.99 -23.27
C ASP A 154 11.84 -8.77 -21.87
N GLY A 155 12.78 -9.63 -21.48
CA GLY A 155 13.33 -9.74 -20.12
C GLY A 155 14.31 -8.64 -19.73
N GLN A 156 14.42 -7.59 -20.56
CA GLN A 156 15.17 -6.36 -20.33
C GLN A 156 14.53 -5.49 -19.24
N GLN A 157 13.28 -5.77 -18.85
CA GLN A 157 12.62 -5.08 -17.74
C GLN A 157 12.84 -5.85 -16.43
N GLN A 158 13.88 -5.49 -15.67
CA GLN A 158 14.00 -5.92 -14.29
C GLN A 158 13.24 -4.93 -13.40
N HIS A 159 12.05 -5.30 -12.95
CA HIS A 159 11.25 -4.45 -12.05
C HIS A 159 11.99 -4.23 -10.71
N PRO A 160 12.11 -2.98 -10.22
CA PRO A 160 12.74 -2.67 -8.95
C PRO A 160 12.16 -3.45 -7.77
N GLU A 161 10.85 -3.70 -7.72
CA GLU A 161 10.26 -4.56 -6.68
C GLU A 161 10.80 -5.99 -6.73
N ALA A 162 11.08 -6.56 -7.91
CA ALA A 162 11.67 -7.88 -7.92
C ALA A 162 13.09 -7.85 -7.35
N ARG A 163 13.86 -6.79 -7.60
CA ARG A 163 15.21 -6.61 -7.05
C ARG A 163 15.23 -6.20 -5.56
N ALA A 164 14.23 -5.45 -5.10
CA ALA A 164 14.16 -4.85 -3.75
C ALA A 164 13.30 -5.64 -2.75
N CYS A 165 12.36 -6.46 -3.21
CA CYS A 165 11.42 -7.14 -2.34
C CYS A 165 12.12 -8.29 -1.59
N ILE A 166 12.15 -8.17 -0.27
CA ILE A 166 12.57 -9.25 0.64
C ILE A 166 11.36 -9.88 1.35
N ALA A 167 10.25 -10.09 0.63
CA ALA A 167 9.01 -10.64 1.16
C ALA A 167 9.23 -11.85 2.09
N CYS A 168 8.61 -11.80 3.27
CA CYS A 168 8.82 -12.76 4.35
C CYS A 168 8.72 -14.22 3.90
N HIS A 169 7.77 -14.57 3.04
CA HIS A 169 7.51 -15.97 2.69
C HIS A 169 8.51 -16.54 1.68
N ILE A 170 8.89 -15.77 0.67
CA ILE A 170 9.68 -16.27 -0.46
C ILE A 170 11.16 -16.13 -0.18
N THR A 171 11.58 -15.04 0.47
CA THR A 171 13.00 -14.84 0.81
C THR A 171 13.31 -15.36 2.21
N GLN A 172 12.68 -14.80 3.25
CA GLN A 172 13.08 -15.05 4.62
C GLN A 172 12.73 -16.47 5.09
N PHE A 173 11.55 -17.01 4.77
CA PHE A 173 11.19 -18.37 5.20
C PHE A 173 12.04 -19.43 4.52
N SER A 174 12.22 -19.31 3.20
CA SER A 174 13.09 -20.18 2.41
C SER A 174 14.53 -20.15 2.93
N THR A 175 15.07 -18.96 3.15
CA THR A 175 16.44 -18.77 3.64
C THR A 175 16.58 -19.33 5.06
N ARG A 176 15.62 -19.08 5.95
CA ARG A 176 15.66 -19.56 7.34
C ARG A 176 15.73 -21.09 7.39
N ALA A 177 14.80 -21.77 6.72
CA ALA A 177 14.77 -23.23 6.73
C ALA A 177 16.01 -23.84 6.06
N TYR A 178 16.45 -23.28 4.94
CA TYR A 178 17.63 -23.75 4.23
C TYR A 178 18.90 -23.64 5.10
N LEU A 179 19.10 -22.49 5.74
CA LEU A 179 20.26 -22.27 6.62
C LEU A 179 20.17 -23.12 7.89
N THR A 180 18.98 -23.30 8.49
CA THR A 180 18.79 -24.22 9.63
C THR A 180 19.17 -25.65 9.26
N ALA A 181 18.66 -26.18 8.15
CA ALA A 181 18.99 -27.53 7.71
C ALA A 181 20.49 -27.67 7.42
N SER A 182 21.09 -26.67 6.76
CA SER A 182 22.53 -26.68 6.44
C SER A 182 23.41 -26.66 7.70
N LEU A 183 23.04 -25.88 8.72
CA LEU A 183 23.73 -25.87 10.01
C LEU A 183 23.58 -27.19 10.78
N ASN A 184 22.50 -27.93 10.53
CA ASN A 184 22.27 -29.29 11.04
C ASN A 184 22.94 -30.38 10.16
N GLY A 185 23.88 -30.01 9.29
CA GLY A 185 24.74 -30.93 8.53
C GLY A 185 24.19 -31.35 7.17
N TYR A 186 23.02 -30.87 6.76
CA TYR A 186 22.50 -31.17 5.43
C TYR A 186 23.31 -30.43 4.35
N PRO A 187 23.57 -31.06 3.20
CA PRO A 187 24.46 -30.50 2.20
C PRO A 187 23.86 -29.24 1.57
N SER A 188 24.54 -28.11 1.74
CA SER A 188 24.25 -26.85 1.05
C SER A 188 24.63 -26.89 -0.43
N GLY A 189 25.39 -27.92 -0.85
CA GLY A 189 25.81 -28.19 -2.23
C GLY A 189 26.90 -27.24 -2.71
N ASN A 190 28.17 -27.58 -2.49
CA ASN A 190 29.34 -26.79 -2.89
C ASN A 190 29.98 -27.20 -4.23
N GLY A 191 29.29 -28.00 -5.04
CA GLY A 191 29.64 -28.17 -6.45
C GLY A 191 28.77 -27.28 -7.35
N SER A 192 29.20 -27.07 -8.58
CA SER A 192 28.44 -26.45 -9.69
C SER A 192 27.14 -27.21 -10.10
N ALA A 193 26.65 -28.10 -9.21
CA ALA A 193 25.43 -28.91 -9.26
C ALA A 193 24.58 -28.86 -7.97
N GLY A 194 24.84 -27.87 -7.10
CA GLY A 194 24.16 -27.68 -5.81
C GLY A 194 23.18 -26.51 -5.78
N ASP A 195 22.55 -26.27 -4.64
CA ASP A 195 21.60 -25.15 -4.43
C ASP A 195 22.31 -23.85 -3.98
N GLY A 196 23.63 -23.88 -3.78
CA GLY A 196 24.46 -22.74 -3.37
C GLY A 196 24.28 -21.48 -4.23
N PRO A 197 24.24 -21.56 -5.58
CA PRO A 197 23.98 -20.40 -6.43
C PRO A 197 22.61 -19.75 -6.17
N ALA A 198 21.56 -20.56 -5.97
CA ALA A 198 20.24 -20.06 -5.63
C ALA A 198 20.25 -19.41 -4.23
N LEU A 199 20.89 -20.04 -3.25
CA LEU A 199 21.08 -19.46 -1.92
C LEU A 199 21.77 -18.10 -1.98
N ASN A 200 22.90 -17.99 -2.68
CA ASN A 200 23.68 -16.76 -2.78
C ASN A 200 22.87 -15.62 -3.43
N ARG A 201 22.06 -15.92 -4.45
CA ARG A 201 21.18 -14.92 -5.07
C ARG A 201 20.07 -14.45 -4.12
N VAL A 202 19.46 -15.36 -3.35
CA VAL A 202 18.40 -15.01 -2.38
C VAL A 202 18.99 -14.22 -1.20
N VAL A 203 20.13 -14.66 -0.65
CA VAL A 203 20.83 -13.98 0.46
C VAL A 203 21.39 -12.63 0.03
N GLY A 204 21.92 -12.52 -1.19
CA GLY A 204 22.35 -11.24 -1.77
C GLY A 204 21.25 -10.19 -1.69
N ARG A 205 20.00 -10.55 -1.95
CA ARG A 205 18.86 -9.63 -1.82
C ARG A 205 18.53 -9.22 -0.39
N LEU A 206 18.76 -10.09 0.59
CA LEU A 206 18.63 -9.71 1.99
C LEU A 206 19.68 -8.66 2.39
N ARG A 207 20.89 -8.77 1.85
CA ARG A 207 22.00 -7.84 2.06
C ARG A 207 21.79 -6.51 1.31
N ASP A 208 21.26 -6.58 0.10
CA ASP A 208 21.05 -5.43 -0.81
C ASP A 208 19.68 -4.76 -0.61
N ASN A 209 18.96 -5.06 0.48
CA ASN A 209 17.65 -4.45 0.73
C ASN A 209 17.80 -2.91 0.80
N PRO A 210 17.08 -2.13 -0.04
CA PRO A 210 17.04 -0.69 0.08
C PRO A 210 16.55 -0.25 1.46
N ARG A 211 17.01 0.92 1.91
CA ARG A 211 16.77 1.43 3.26
C ARG A 211 16.35 2.90 3.16
N PRO A 212 15.21 3.32 3.74
CA PRO A 212 14.86 4.73 3.76
C PRO A 212 15.95 5.55 4.44
N LEU A 213 16.18 6.79 3.96
CA LEU A 213 17.18 7.70 4.53
C LEU A 213 18.60 7.10 4.56
N TYR A 214 18.92 6.23 3.60
CA TYR A 214 20.23 5.60 3.49
C TYR A 214 21.36 6.63 3.47
N GLY A 215 22.47 6.35 4.16
CA GLY A 215 23.61 7.27 4.29
C GLY A 215 23.46 8.29 5.43
N HIS A 216 22.29 8.41 6.07
CA HIS A 216 22.15 9.20 7.29
C HIS A 216 22.49 8.39 8.55
N PRO A 217 23.49 8.81 9.35
CA PRO A 217 23.83 8.13 10.59
C PRO A 217 22.64 8.09 11.55
N GLY A 218 22.30 6.90 12.06
CA GLY A 218 21.31 6.73 13.13
C GLY A 218 19.85 6.54 12.67
N VAL A 219 19.55 6.79 11.39
CA VAL A 219 18.16 6.69 10.85
C VAL A 219 18.03 5.80 9.61
N ASN A 220 19.12 5.10 9.26
CA ASN A 220 19.19 4.14 8.17
C ASN A 220 18.54 2.81 8.59
N TRP A 221 17.28 2.60 8.21
CA TRP A 221 16.47 1.43 8.64
C TRP A 221 16.01 0.58 7.45
N THR A 222 15.60 -0.65 7.71
CA THR A 222 15.22 -1.62 6.67
C THR A 222 13.91 -1.23 5.97
N ARG A 223 13.85 -1.20 4.61
CA ARG A 223 12.57 -1.06 3.86
C ARG A 223 11.76 -2.34 3.97
N VAL A 224 10.52 -2.25 4.46
CA VAL A 224 9.71 -3.41 4.86
C VAL A 224 8.21 -3.14 4.78
N ILE A 225 7.48 -4.09 4.20
CA ILE A 225 6.01 -4.05 4.02
C ILE A 225 5.33 -4.61 5.27
N TYR A 226 4.41 -3.86 5.88
CA TYR A 226 3.49 -4.22 6.98
C TYR A 226 4.10 -4.74 8.32
N SER A 227 5.24 -5.44 8.31
CA SER A 227 5.82 -6.15 9.46
C SER A 227 7.26 -5.72 9.77
N ALA A 228 7.45 -4.46 10.12
CA ALA A 228 8.78 -3.85 10.19
C ALA A 228 9.70 -4.43 11.26
N ARG A 229 9.15 -4.74 12.44
CA ARG A 229 9.92 -5.34 13.55
C ARG A 229 10.28 -6.77 13.24
N THR A 230 9.37 -7.53 12.65
CA THR A 230 9.58 -8.91 12.21
C THR A 230 10.76 -9.02 11.27
N VAL A 231 10.79 -8.17 10.24
CA VAL A 231 11.87 -8.24 9.24
C VAL A 231 13.18 -7.70 9.80
N SER A 232 13.15 -6.58 10.53
CA SER A 232 14.35 -5.99 11.13
C SER A 232 14.98 -6.88 12.19
N SER A 233 14.20 -7.67 12.92
CA SER A 233 14.73 -8.68 13.85
C SER A 233 15.25 -9.93 13.12
N ARG A 234 14.62 -10.35 12.02
CA ARG A 234 14.98 -11.60 11.34
C ARG A 234 16.17 -11.51 10.40
N VAL A 235 16.27 -10.48 9.56
CA VAL A 235 17.31 -10.39 8.52
C VAL A 235 18.73 -10.47 9.09
N PRO A 236 19.09 -9.72 10.17
CA PRO A 236 20.41 -9.84 10.80
C PRO A 236 20.74 -11.27 11.24
N VAL A 237 19.75 -11.99 11.78
CA VAL A 237 19.90 -13.39 12.21
C VAL A 237 20.18 -14.31 11.02
N LEU A 238 19.47 -14.14 9.90
CA LEU A 238 19.70 -14.93 8.68
C LEU A 238 21.08 -14.68 8.08
N LEU A 239 21.53 -13.43 8.03
CA LEU A 239 22.86 -13.08 7.54
C LEU A 239 23.95 -13.68 8.45
N SER A 240 23.75 -13.63 9.77
CA SER A 240 24.65 -14.29 10.72
C SER A 240 24.71 -15.82 10.52
N MET A 241 23.57 -16.48 10.31
CA MET A 241 23.53 -17.92 10.01
C MET A 241 24.29 -18.25 8.71
N HIS A 242 24.14 -17.40 7.67
CA HIS A 242 24.88 -17.55 6.42
C HIS A 242 26.40 -17.35 6.60
N SER A 243 26.81 -16.34 7.38
CA SER A 243 28.23 -16.13 7.73
C SER A 243 28.82 -17.33 8.48
N GLN A 244 28.07 -17.94 9.41
CA GLN A 244 28.48 -19.16 10.12
C GLN A 244 28.64 -20.36 9.18
N LEU A 245 27.80 -20.45 8.15
CA LEU A 245 27.87 -21.53 7.16
C LEU A 245 29.08 -21.37 6.23
N THR A 246 29.34 -20.15 5.77
CA THR A 246 30.34 -19.84 4.73
C THR A 246 31.71 -19.43 5.28
N GLY A 247 31.84 -19.19 6.58
CA GLY A 247 33.05 -18.59 7.17
C GLY A 247 33.25 -17.11 6.83
N SER A 248 32.28 -16.45 6.20
CA SER A 248 32.37 -15.03 5.83
C SER A 248 32.33 -14.14 7.08
N PRO A 249 33.15 -13.06 7.17
CA PRO A 249 33.16 -12.19 8.34
C PRO A 249 31.82 -11.48 8.55
N ALA A 250 31.29 -11.50 9.78
CA ALA A 250 30.09 -10.73 10.14
C ALA A 250 30.25 -9.20 9.92
N ALA A 251 31.49 -8.70 9.86
CA ALA A 251 31.79 -7.31 9.55
C ALA A 251 31.29 -6.86 8.17
N GLN A 252 31.12 -7.79 7.22
CA GLN A 252 30.57 -7.50 5.90
C GLN A 252 29.15 -6.92 5.98
N ASP A 253 28.37 -7.35 6.99
CA ASP A 253 26.96 -6.97 7.16
C ASP A 253 26.77 -5.92 8.29
N ARG A 254 27.86 -5.28 8.74
CA ARG A 254 27.90 -4.38 9.90
C ARG A 254 26.81 -3.31 9.87
N GLU A 255 26.75 -2.51 8.82
CA GLU A 255 25.82 -1.37 8.75
C GLU A 255 24.36 -1.81 8.70
N LEU A 256 24.08 -2.97 8.11
CA LEU A 256 22.73 -3.54 8.09
C LEU A 256 22.33 -4.00 9.50
N ILE A 257 23.20 -4.77 10.17
CA ILE A 257 22.94 -5.27 11.52
C ILE A 257 22.73 -4.10 12.49
N LEU A 258 23.60 -3.08 12.45
CA LEU A 258 23.49 -1.91 13.31
C LEU A 258 22.25 -1.06 12.98
N GLY A 259 21.91 -0.87 11.70
CA GLY A 259 20.69 -0.16 11.29
C GLY A 259 19.42 -0.86 11.79
N ALA A 260 19.35 -2.18 11.63
CA ALA A 260 18.24 -3.00 12.12
C ALA A 260 18.14 -3.00 13.65
N ALA A 261 19.26 -3.09 14.37
CA ALA A 261 19.28 -2.99 15.83
C ALA A 261 18.80 -1.61 16.32
N ARG A 262 19.26 -0.52 15.69
CA ARG A 262 18.78 0.85 16.01
C ARG A 262 17.28 0.98 15.77
N PHE A 263 16.75 0.41 14.70
CA PHE A 263 15.31 0.39 14.44
C PHE A 263 14.55 -0.34 15.57
N LEU A 264 15.04 -1.50 16.02
CA LEU A 264 14.38 -2.27 17.08
C LEU A 264 14.34 -1.55 18.43
N LEU A 265 15.30 -0.66 18.72
CA LEU A 265 15.23 0.21 19.90
C LEU A 265 13.99 1.13 19.90
N LEU A 266 13.48 1.49 18.72
CA LEU A 266 12.27 2.34 18.59
C LEU A 266 10.98 1.60 18.97
N SER A 267 10.97 0.27 18.88
CA SER A 267 9.78 -0.54 19.16
C SER A 267 9.35 -0.51 20.64
N ASP A 268 10.27 -0.15 21.53
CA ASP A 268 10.10 -0.01 22.97
C ASP A 268 9.45 -1.20 23.69
N GLU A 269 9.84 -2.43 23.37
CA GLU A 269 9.41 -3.62 24.14
C GLU A 269 9.77 -3.47 25.62
N CYS A 270 10.97 -2.96 25.91
CA CYS A 270 11.49 -2.75 27.26
C CYS A 270 10.71 -1.71 28.07
N GLY A 271 10.38 -0.54 27.50
CA GLY A 271 9.58 0.46 28.19
C GLY A 271 8.12 0.05 28.35
N SER A 272 7.57 -0.67 27.37
CA SER A 272 6.21 -1.21 27.46
C SER A 272 6.07 -2.44 28.38
N GLY A 273 7.18 -3.08 28.74
CA GLY A 273 7.20 -4.29 29.56
C GLY A 273 6.51 -5.51 28.92
N SER A 274 6.31 -5.53 27.60
CA SER A 274 5.57 -6.59 26.91
C SER A 274 6.11 -6.90 25.51
N LEU A 275 6.01 -8.18 25.13
CA LEU A 275 6.29 -8.66 23.78
C LEU A 275 5.03 -8.46 22.92
N ARG A 276 5.12 -7.60 21.91
CA ARG A 276 3.97 -7.21 21.09
C ARG A 276 4.01 -7.91 19.74
N ALA A 277 2.95 -8.66 19.42
CA ALA A 277 2.74 -9.24 18.10
C ALA A 277 2.70 -8.16 17.00
N GLU A 278 2.90 -8.58 15.75
CA GLU A 278 2.91 -7.69 14.58
C GLU A 278 2.10 -8.29 13.42
N ALA A 279 1.16 -7.53 12.87
CA ALA A 279 0.40 -7.97 11.70
C ALA A 279 1.29 -7.90 10.44
N ASP A 280 1.31 -8.98 9.65
CA ASP A 280 2.06 -9.06 8.38
C ASP A 280 1.12 -9.20 7.16
N GLY A 281 -0.17 -8.93 7.36
CA GLY A 281 -1.21 -9.16 6.37
C GLY A 281 -1.78 -10.60 6.38
N SER A 282 -1.24 -11.49 7.22
CA SER A 282 -1.81 -12.82 7.49
C SER A 282 -2.39 -12.90 8.91
N ARG A 283 -3.26 -13.89 9.16
CA ARG A 283 -3.66 -14.29 10.51
C ARG A 283 -3.19 -15.72 10.77
N PRO A 284 -2.68 -16.04 11.97
CA PRO A 284 -2.43 -15.12 13.08
C PRO A 284 -1.26 -14.16 12.81
N ASP A 285 -1.27 -13.04 13.53
CA ASP A 285 -0.16 -12.07 13.58
C ASP A 285 1.16 -12.78 13.93
N VAL A 286 2.28 -12.19 13.54
CA VAL A 286 3.61 -12.68 13.89
C VAL A 286 3.79 -12.59 15.41
N SER A 287 4.18 -13.71 16.01
CA SER A 287 4.29 -13.84 17.47
C SER A 287 5.28 -12.84 18.06
N GLY A 288 4.87 -12.20 19.17
CA GLY A 288 5.77 -11.34 19.95
C GLY A 288 6.98 -12.11 20.51
N PHE A 289 6.85 -13.43 20.76
CA PHE A 289 7.97 -14.27 21.19
C PHE A 289 8.97 -14.52 20.05
N GLU A 290 8.49 -14.66 18.81
CA GLU A 290 9.35 -14.77 17.62
C GLU A 290 10.18 -13.50 17.45
N ILE A 291 9.50 -12.36 17.41
CA ILE A 291 10.10 -11.04 17.22
C ILE A 291 11.06 -10.75 18.37
N GLY A 292 10.64 -10.97 19.62
CA GLY A 292 11.48 -10.76 20.79
C GLY A 292 12.75 -11.62 20.77
N PHE A 293 12.65 -12.91 20.44
CA PHE A 293 13.83 -13.79 20.37
C PHE A 293 14.82 -13.34 19.29
N GLN A 294 14.33 -13.00 18.11
CA GLN A 294 15.15 -12.51 17.00
C GLN A 294 15.72 -11.11 17.29
N THR A 295 14.98 -10.26 18.02
CA THR A 295 15.44 -8.95 18.52
C THR A 295 16.58 -9.12 19.52
N HIS A 296 16.45 -10.03 20.49
CA HIS A 296 17.54 -10.36 21.41
C HIS A 296 18.80 -10.79 20.63
N GLN A 297 18.67 -11.70 19.65
CA GLN A 297 19.79 -12.13 18.82
C GLN A 297 20.41 -10.96 18.04
N THR A 298 19.59 -10.09 17.46
CA THR A 298 20.04 -8.90 16.73
C THR A 298 20.81 -7.94 17.63
N PHE A 299 20.35 -7.71 18.87
CA PHE A 299 21.09 -6.89 19.84
C PHE A 299 22.40 -7.54 20.27
N ARG A 300 22.47 -8.87 20.42
CA ARG A 300 23.74 -9.57 20.69
C ARG A 300 24.72 -9.45 19.52
N LEU A 301 24.24 -9.53 18.28
CA LEU A 301 25.05 -9.28 17.08
C LEU A 301 25.56 -7.83 17.06
N ALA A 302 24.71 -6.85 17.34
CA ALA A 302 25.12 -5.45 17.44
C ALA A 302 26.15 -5.23 18.56
N ALA A 303 25.98 -5.86 19.72
CA ALA A 303 26.96 -5.82 20.82
C ALA A 303 28.33 -6.39 20.42
N SER A 304 28.37 -7.43 19.57
CA SER A 304 29.64 -7.96 19.06
C SER A 304 30.34 -7.01 18.09
N LEU A 305 29.58 -6.17 17.39
CA LEU A 305 30.09 -5.17 16.44
C LEU A 305 30.45 -3.84 17.11
N GLU A 306 29.78 -3.46 18.19
CA GLU A 306 30.06 -2.27 19.00
C GLU A 306 30.19 -2.62 20.50
N PRO A 307 31.26 -3.30 20.94
CA PRO A 307 31.40 -3.78 22.32
C PRO A 307 31.38 -2.67 23.39
N ALA A 308 31.80 -1.46 23.03
CA ALA A 308 31.80 -0.30 23.92
C ALA A 308 30.38 0.30 24.13
N ASN A 309 29.42 -0.04 23.26
CA ASN A 309 28.07 0.51 23.33
C ASN A 309 27.16 -0.41 24.15
N VAL A 310 27.08 -0.14 25.45
CA VAL A 310 26.32 -0.95 26.42
C VAL A 310 24.81 -0.98 26.17
N ILE A 311 24.27 -0.09 25.33
CA ILE A 311 22.84 -0.08 25.01
C ILE A 311 22.38 -1.41 24.42
N TRP A 312 23.26 -2.06 23.64
CA TRP A 312 22.97 -3.32 22.98
C TRP A 312 22.81 -4.46 23.98
N THR A 313 23.76 -4.60 24.90
CA THR A 313 23.70 -5.63 25.94
C THR A 313 22.55 -5.38 26.91
N GLN A 314 22.32 -4.14 27.33
CA GLN A 314 21.21 -3.77 28.22
C GLN A 314 19.83 -4.12 27.62
N ASN A 315 19.61 -3.79 26.35
CA ASN A 315 18.34 -4.10 25.68
C ASN A 315 18.22 -5.60 25.36
N ALA A 316 19.30 -6.28 25.01
CA ALA A 316 19.30 -7.75 24.88
C ALA A 316 18.87 -8.41 26.21
N ASP A 317 19.50 -8.04 27.33
CA ASP A 317 19.19 -8.60 28.66
C ASP A 317 17.74 -8.28 29.08
N CYS A 318 17.22 -7.12 28.69
CA CYS A 318 15.84 -6.75 28.94
C CYS A 318 14.85 -7.63 28.15
N VAL A 319 15.04 -7.77 26.84
CA VAL A 319 14.19 -8.62 26.00
C VAL A 319 14.27 -10.08 26.45
N GLU A 320 15.45 -10.55 26.88
CA GLU A 320 15.62 -11.86 27.50
C GLU A 320 14.72 -12.03 28.74
N ARG A 321 14.67 -11.04 29.64
CA ARG A 321 13.76 -11.07 30.80
C ARG A 321 12.28 -11.14 30.38
N LEU A 322 11.89 -10.40 29.34
CA LEU A 322 10.52 -10.45 28.82
C LEU A 322 10.17 -11.84 28.26
N LEU A 323 11.07 -12.44 27.46
CA LEU A 323 10.90 -13.79 26.89
C LEU A 323 10.72 -14.86 27.98
N VAL A 324 11.47 -14.75 29.08
CA VAL A 324 11.39 -15.70 30.20
C VAL A 324 10.06 -15.57 30.97
N ASN A 325 9.64 -14.33 31.24
CA ASN A 325 8.55 -14.04 32.17
C ASN A 325 7.17 -13.94 31.51
N ALA A 326 7.09 -13.58 30.23
CA ALA A 326 5.82 -13.43 29.53
C ALA A 326 5.08 -14.77 29.40
N LYS A 327 3.76 -14.72 29.51
CA LYS A 327 2.89 -15.89 29.29
C LYS A 327 2.48 -15.97 27.82
N PRO A 328 2.54 -17.15 27.19
CA PRO A 328 2.09 -17.32 25.81
C PRO A 328 0.56 -17.18 25.72
N ALA A 329 0.05 -16.49 24.70
CA ALA A 329 -1.39 -16.31 24.50
C ALA A 329 -2.02 -17.45 23.66
N ASN A 330 -1.20 -18.18 22.91
CA ASN A 330 -1.62 -19.26 22.01
C ASN A 330 -0.49 -20.28 21.80
N VAL A 331 -0.76 -21.34 21.05
CA VAL A 331 0.19 -22.43 20.78
C VAL A 331 1.45 -21.95 20.04
N ILE A 332 1.33 -20.96 19.15
CA ILE A 332 2.47 -20.40 18.42
C ILE A 332 3.42 -19.66 19.37
N ASP A 333 2.88 -18.84 20.27
CA ASP A 333 3.66 -18.17 21.31
C ASP A 333 4.36 -19.19 22.23
N ALA A 334 3.66 -20.25 22.61
CA ALA A 334 4.23 -21.31 23.46
C ALA A 334 5.41 -22.02 22.76
N ALA A 335 5.26 -22.35 21.49
CA ALA A 335 6.32 -22.95 20.69
C ALA A 335 7.55 -22.03 20.57
N TRP A 336 7.35 -20.75 20.22
CA TRP A 336 8.47 -19.78 20.16
C TRP A 336 9.12 -19.53 21.51
N ARG A 337 8.34 -19.49 22.60
CA ARG A 337 8.88 -19.40 23.96
C ARG A 337 9.78 -20.57 24.31
N ILE A 338 9.40 -21.80 23.95
CA ILE A 338 10.24 -22.99 24.18
C ILE A 338 11.56 -22.88 23.42
N VAL A 339 11.50 -22.48 22.13
CA VAL A 339 12.71 -22.25 21.32
C VAL A 339 13.61 -21.21 21.97
N ALA A 340 13.04 -20.07 22.38
CA ALA A 340 13.78 -18.99 23.02
C ALA A 340 14.43 -19.45 24.34
N LEU A 341 13.67 -20.06 25.24
CA LEU A 341 14.17 -20.57 26.52
C LEU A 341 15.34 -21.53 26.33
N LYS A 342 15.23 -22.49 25.41
CA LYS A 342 16.31 -23.45 25.15
C LYS A 342 17.56 -22.76 24.61
N LYS A 343 17.42 -21.88 23.62
CA LYS A 343 18.56 -21.17 23.01
C LYS A 343 19.21 -20.15 23.97
N LEU A 344 18.48 -19.70 25.00
CA LEU A 344 18.96 -18.89 26.12
C LEU A 344 19.52 -19.73 27.29
N GLY A 345 19.60 -21.05 27.17
CA GLY A 345 20.11 -21.94 28.23
C GLY A 345 19.18 -22.04 29.45
N ARG A 346 17.87 -21.78 29.30
CA ARG A 346 16.87 -21.93 30.35
C ARG A 346 16.16 -23.29 30.28
N PRO A 347 15.66 -23.84 31.41
CA PRO A 347 14.89 -25.07 31.42
C PRO A 347 13.59 -24.96 30.60
N THR A 348 13.25 -26.02 29.86
CA THR A 348 12.04 -26.07 29.02
C THR A 348 11.01 -27.12 29.47
N ASN A 349 11.34 -27.97 30.44
CA ASN A 349 10.54 -29.16 30.80
C ASN A 349 9.07 -28.82 31.13
N SER A 350 8.82 -27.78 31.94
CA SER A 350 7.46 -27.37 32.29
C SER A 350 6.71 -26.80 31.08
N ALA A 351 7.33 -25.93 30.30
CA ALA A 351 6.73 -25.35 29.10
C ALA A 351 6.41 -26.42 28.03
N VAL A 352 7.26 -27.44 27.88
CA VAL A 352 7.01 -28.60 27.02
C VAL A 352 5.84 -29.42 27.54
N ALA A 353 5.80 -29.74 28.84
CA ALA A 353 4.69 -30.48 29.43
C ALA A 353 3.35 -29.76 29.24
N ASP A 354 3.32 -28.44 29.51
CA ASP A 354 2.13 -27.60 29.32
C ASP A 354 1.68 -27.58 27.85
N LEU A 355 2.61 -27.44 26.91
CA LEU A 355 2.29 -27.44 25.47
C LEU A 355 1.66 -28.77 25.03
N LEU A 356 2.24 -29.90 25.47
CA LEU A 356 1.77 -31.23 25.10
C LEU A 356 0.36 -31.54 25.62
N THR A 357 -0.12 -30.84 26.66
CA THR A 357 -1.51 -30.98 27.12
C THR A 357 -2.54 -30.65 26.04
N TRP A 358 -2.16 -29.86 25.03
CA TRP A 358 -3.02 -29.41 23.93
C TRP A 358 -2.90 -30.26 22.66
N GLN A 359 -2.08 -31.32 22.67
CA GLN A 359 -2.00 -32.24 21.53
C GLN A 359 -3.35 -32.95 21.34
N GLN A 360 -3.82 -32.98 20.09
CA GLN A 360 -5.03 -33.70 19.71
C GLN A 360 -4.75 -35.20 19.49
N ASN A 361 -5.81 -36.00 19.37
CA ASN A 361 -5.68 -37.47 19.26
C ASN A 361 -4.88 -37.92 18.03
N ASP A 362 -4.97 -37.16 16.94
CA ASP A 362 -4.23 -37.39 15.69
C ASP A 362 -2.79 -36.83 15.73
N GLY A 363 -2.37 -36.26 16.86
CA GLY A 363 -1.04 -35.72 17.09
C GLY A 363 -0.88 -34.23 16.75
N ARG A 364 -1.88 -33.59 16.12
CA ARG A 364 -1.79 -32.21 15.64
C ARG A 364 -2.19 -31.18 16.70
N PHE A 365 -1.98 -29.91 16.35
CA PHE A 365 -2.24 -28.74 17.20
C PHE A 365 -3.05 -27.68 16.45
N SER A 366 -4.00 -27.06 17.14
CA SER A 366 -4.67 -25.81 16.74
C SER A 366 -3.86 -24.58 17.18
N MET A 367 -4.28 -23.40 16.75
CA MET A 367 -3.71 -22.15 17.25
C MET A 367 -4.11 -21.89 18.71
N GLU A 368 -5.41 -22.04 19.01
CA GLU A 368 -5.95 -21.87 20.34
C GLU A 368 -5.48 -23.00 21.26
N PHE A 369 -5.35 -22.71 22.55
CA PHE A 369 -5.20 -23.72 23.59
C PHE A 369 -6.53 -24.47 23.78
N SER A 370 -6.87 -25.31 22.80
CA SER A 370 -8.12 -26.05 22.74
C SER A 370 -7.94 -27.38 22.01
N LYS A 371 -8.47 -28.46 22.58
CA LYS A 371 -8.49 -29.78 21.92
C LYS A 371 -9.60 -29.92 20.89
N SER A 372 -10.57 -29.00 20.87
CA SER A 372 -11.72 -29.02 19.95
C SER A 372 -11.59 -28.04 18.79
N ALA A 373 -10.59 -27.17 18.79
CA ALA A 373 -10.33 -26.24 17.69
C ALA A 373 -9.72 -26.98 16.49
N THR A 374 -9.90 -26.41 15.29
CA THR A 374 -9.38 -27.02 14.06
C THR A 374 -7.84 -27.07 14.09
N PRO A 375 -7.23 -28.25 13.90
CA PRO A 375 -5.78 -28.37 13.85
C PRO A 375 -5.20 -27.72 12.59
N SER A 376 -3.98 -27.20 12.69
CA SER A 376 -3.26 -26.55 11.60
C SER A 376 -1.89 -27.19 11.38
N ASP A 377 -1.58 -27.45 10.11
CA ASP A 377 -0.38 -28.17 9.70
C ASP A 377 0.89 -27.38 10.05
N PHE A 378 0.97 -26.10 9.65
CA PHE A 378 2.16 -25.30 9.96
C PHE A 378 2.36 -25.09 11.47
N ILE A 379 1.26 -24.98 12.23
CA ILE A 379 1.35 -24.87 13.71
C ILE A 379 1.87 -26.17 14.29
N SER A 380 1.39 -27.31 13.77
CA SER A 380 1.88 -28.63 14.17
C SER A 380 3.36 -28.83 13.83
N TYR A 381 3.83 -28.40 12.65
CA TYR A 381 5.25 -28.44 12.29
C TYR A 381 6.09 -27.47 13.12
N HIS A 382 5.55 -26.30 13.48
CA HIS A 382 6.22 -25.36 14.37
C HIS A 382 6.35 -25.92 15.79
N VAL A 383 5.31 -26.55 16.31
CA VAL A 383 5.37 -27.28 17.60
C VAL A 383 6.41 -28.40 17.52
N LEU A 384 6.44 -29.18 16.43
CA LEU A 384 7.46 -30.21 16.22
C LEU A 384 8.88 -29.61 16.28
N TYR A 385 9.10 -28.45 15.62
CA TYR A 385 10.38 -27.74 15.70
C TYR A 385 10.72 -27.31 17.12
N ALA A 386 9.77 -26.75 17.87
CA ALA A 386 9.99 -26.35 19.26
C ALA A 386 10.36 -27.54 20.17
N LEU A 387 9.68 -28.68 20.01
CA LEU A 387 9.99 -29.92 20.73
C LEU A 387 11.36 -30.49 20.32
N ALA A 388 11.70 -30.40 19.04
CA ALA A 388 12.99 -30.82 18.51
C ALA A 388 14.14 -30.02 19.12
N VAL A 389 14.03 -28.68 19.11
CA VAL A 389 14.99 -27.75 19.73
C VAL A 389 15.11 -28.03 21.23
N ALA A 390 13.98 -28.25 21.92
CA ALA A 390 13.95 -28.61 23.33
C ALA A 390 14.58 -29.97 23.63
N GLN A 391 14.93 -30.76 22.60
CA GLN A 391 15.47 -32.11 22.69
C GLN A 391 14.50 -33.10 23.36
N TYR A 392 13.19 -32.88 23.22
CA TYR A 392 12.17 -33.83 23.67
C TYR A 392 12.00 -34.96 22.64
N ARG A 393 11.78 -36.20 23.11
CA ARG A 393 11.70 -37.44 22.29
C ARG A 393 10.62 -38.42 22.79
N GLY A 394 9.44 -37.91 23.13
CA GLY A 394 8.28 -38.72 23.54
C GLY A 394 7.43 -39.24 22.37
N PRO A 395 6.45 -40.14 22.64
CA PRO A 395 5.53 -40.67 21.62
C PRO A 395 4.71 -39.58 20.90
N GLU A 396 4.53 -38.41 21.54
CA GLU A 396 3.89 -37.23 20.97
C GLU A 396 4.67 -36.68 19.77
N VAL A 397 6.01 -36.74 19.82
CA VAL A 397 6.91 -36.35 18.73
C VAL A 397 6.81 -37.35 17.58
N ASP A 398 6.79 -38.65 17.87
CA ASP A 398 6.71 -39.69 16.84
C ASP A 398 5.43 -39.56 15.99
N LYS A 399 4.30 -39.19 16.61
CA LYS A 399 3.04 -38.91 15.89
C LYS A 399 3.19 -37.74 14.93
N LEU A 400 3.76 -36.63 15.40
CA LEU A 400 3.99 -35.44 14.58
C LEU A 400 5.00 -35.68 13.46
N VAL A 401 6.08 -36.42 13.72
CA VAL A 401 7.05 -36.82 12.68
C VAL A 401 6.36 -37.66 11.62
N ARG A 402 5.63 -38.70 12.02
CA ARG A 402 4.89 -39.54 11.07
C ARG A 402 3.91 -38.71 10.24
N TYR A 403 3.19 -37.79 10.87
CA TYR A 403 2.28 -36.87 10.18
C TYR A 403 3.03 -35.99 9.16
N ALA A 404 4.11 -35.33 9.58
CA ALA A 404 4.91 -34.48 8.69
C ALA A 404 5.46 -35.28 7.49
N LEU A 405 6.01 -36.47 7.73
CA LEU A 405 6.56 -37.30 6.66
C LEU A 405 5.49 -37.76 5.65
N LEU A 406 4.28 -38.12 6.11
CA LEU A 406 3.17 -38.53 5.25
C LEU A 406 2.51 -37.35 4.52
N ALA A 407 2.62 -36.13 5.05
CA ALA A 407 2.06 -34.92 4.46
C ALA A 407 2.97 -34.29 3.40
N GLN A 408 4.19 -34.78 3.20
CA GLN A 408 5.08 -34.26 2.16
C GLN A 408 4.49 -34.55 0.77
N ARG A 409 4.44 -33.52 -0.06
CA ARG A 409 3.92 -33.60 -1.41
C ARG A 409 4.96 -34.19 -2.38
N PRO A 410 4.56 -34.69 -3.56
CA PRO A 410 5.50 -35.28 -4.50
C PRO A 410 6.57 -34.31 -5.04
N ASP A 411 6.34 -33.00 -5.01
CA ASP A 411 7.35 -31.97 -5.34
C ASP A 411 8.33 -31.66 -4.19
N GLY A 412 8.25 -32.38 -3.07
CA GLY A 412 9.09 -32.18 -1.89
C GLY A 412 8.61 -31.09 -0.93
N SER A 413 7.57 -30.33 -1.29
CA SER A 413 7.00 -29.27 -0.43
C SER A 413 5.97 -29.80 0.56
N TRP A 414 5.64 -28.99 1.57
CA TRP A 414 4.48 -29.15 2.43
C TRP A 414 3.49 -28.02 2.16
N LYS A 415 2.20 -28.36 2.10
CA LYS A 415 1.13 -27.37 2.00
C LYS A 415 -0.09 -27.87 2.76
N GLY A 416 -0.33 -27.26 3.92
CA GLY A 416 -1.52 -27.54 4.73
C GLY A 416 -2.71 -26.62 4.47
N ASP A 417 -3.75 -26.78 5.30
CA ASP A 417 -5.00 -26.01 5.24
C ASP A 417 -4.76 -24.47 5.23
N PRO A 418 -5.50 -23.70 4.40
CA PRO A 418 -5.39 -22.25 4.34
C PRO A 418 -6.01 -21.48 5.53
N GLU A 419 -6.70 -22.13 6.48
CA GLU A 419 -7.48 -21.48 7.58
C GLU A 419 -6.73 -20.34 8.31
N TYR A 420 -5.41 -20.49 8.46
CA TYR A 420 -4.51 -19.56 9.17
C TYR A 420 -3.39 -19.02 8.26
N LYS A 421 -3.66 -18.87 6.97
CA LYS A 421 -2.72 -18.32 5.99
C LYS A 421 -3.40 -17.17 5.24
N GLY A 422 -2.80 -15.98 5.28
CA GLY A 422 -3.26 -14.85 4.46
C GLY A 422 -3.13 -15.14 2.96
N PHE A 423 -2.19 -16.02 2.59
CA PHE A 423 -1.97 -16.53 1.24
C PHE A 423 -1.74 -18.04 1.29
N ASP A 424 -2.52 -18.81 0.53
CA ASP A 424 -2.44 -20.26 0.49
C ASP A 424 -1.20 -20.77 -0.27
N THR A 425 -0.02 -20.63 0.35
CA THR A 425 1.29 -20.96 -0.23
C THR A 425 2.06 -22.00 0.60
N PRO A 426 2.85 -22.89 -0.04
CA PRO A 426 3.62 -23.94 0.64
C PRO A 426 4.83 -23.46 1.46
N PHE A 427 5.26 -22.20 1.34
CA PHE A 427 6.53 -21.73 1.93
C PHE A 427 6.56 -21.81 3.45
N ARG A 428 5.47 -21.45 4.14
CA ARG A 428 5.44 -21.41 5.62
C ARG A 428 5.45 -22.81 6.22
N ASP A 429 4.65 -23.72 5.69
CA ASP A 429 4.58 -25.11 6.13
C ASP A 429 5.90 -25.83 5.87
N THR A 430 6.42 -25.70 4.64
CA THR A 430 7.69 -26.33 4.22
C THR A 430 8.84 -25.85 5.09
N GLN A 431 8.88 -24.56 5.42
CA GLN A 431 9.89 -24.02 6.34
C GLN A 431 9.89 -24.75 7.68
N PHE A 432 8.74 -24.83 8.37
CA PHE A 432 8.71 -25.43 9.70
C PHE A 432 8.92 -26.94 9.66
N ALA A 433 8.42 -27.64 8.64
CA ALA A 433 8.69 -29.07 8.47
C ALA A 433 10.19 -29.35 8.27
N VAL A 434 10.86 -28.60 7.39
CA VAL A 434 12.30 -28.72 7.15
C VAL A 434 13.12 -28.39 8.40
N MET A 435 12.80 -27.29 9.09
CA MET A 435 13.47 -26.91 10.33
C MET A 435 13.29 -27.99 11.41
N ALA A 436 12.08 -28.51 11.58
CA ALA A 436 11.77 -29.53 12.58
C ALA A 436 12.49 -30.85 12.31
N LEU A 437 12.35 -31.40 11.10
CA LEU A 437 12.95 -32.68 10.75
C LEU A 437 14.47 -32.62 10.73
N SER A 438 15.08 -31.52 10.26
CA SER A 438 16.55 -31.37 10.29
C SER A 438 17.11 -31.26 11.70
N GLU A 439 16.38 -30.65 12.64
CA GLU A 439 16.78 -30.59 14.06
C GLU A 439 16.62 -31.95 14.77
N LEU A 440 15.63 -32.76 14.36
CA LEU A 440 15.42 -34.11 14.91
C LEU A 440 16.43 -35.12 14.39
N TYR A 441 16.79 -35.00 13.11
CA TYR A 441 17.61 -35.93 12.34
C TYR A 441 18.83 -35.21 11.72
N PRO A 442 19.78 -34.70 12.52
CA PRO A 442 20.95 -34.02 12.00
C PRO A 442 21.87 -34.99 11.23
N GLN A 443 22.63 -34.46 10.27
CA GLN A 443 23.61 -35.22 9.48
C GLN A 443 25.04 -34.87 9.93
N THR A 444 26.00 -35.76 9.63
CA THR A 444 27.44 -35.44 9.75
C THR A 444 27.81 -34.37 8.73
N ARG A 445 28.39 -33.26 9.19
CA ARG A 445 28.79 -32.12 8.37
C ARG A 445 29.99 -32.52 7.49
N GLU A 446 29.81 -32.55 6.17
CA GLU A 446 30.94 -32.54 5.25
C GLU A 446 31.65 -31.18 5.29
N GLU A 447 32.98 -31.16 5.26
CA GLU A 447 33.76 -29.92 5.18
C GLU A 447 33.43 -29.16 3.90
N ILE A 448 32.92 -27.94 4.06
CA ILE A 448 32.54 -27.06 2.97
C ILE A 448 33.82 -26.39 2.43
N SER A 449 34.35 -26.86 1.30
CA SER A 449 35.35 -26.13 0.52
C SER A 449 34.67 -24.94 -0.17
N VAL A 450 34.79 -23.75 0.41
CA VAL A 450 34.28 -22.51 -0.20
C VAL A 450 35.31 -22.04 -1.22
N ASP A 451 34.94 -22.05 -2.50
CA ASP A 451 35.76 -21.46 -3.56
C ASP A 451 35.63 -19.92 -3.47
N PRO A 452 36.68 -19.17 -3.09
CA PRO A 452 36.58 -17.73 -2.86
C PRO A 452 36.29 -16.91 -4.13
N GLU A 453 36.49 -17.50 -5.32
CA GLU A 453 36.46 -16.76 -6.59
C GLU A 453 35.05 -16.48 -7.14
N ILE A 454 33.99 -17.11 -6.64
CA ILE A 454 32.59 -16.82 -7.07
C ILE A 454 31.95 -15.71 -6.22
N ILE A 455 32.75 -14.71 -5.83
CA ILE A 455 32.25 -13.42 -5.28
C ILE A 455 32.69 -12.25 -6.18
N SER A 456 33.18 -12.52 -7.39
CA SER A 456 33.78 -11.49 -8.22
C SER A 456 33.35 -11.60 -9.69
N SER A 457 32.25 -10.95 -10.05
CA SER A 457 32.21 -10.14 -11.27
C SER A 457 30.90 -9.36 -11.39
N SER A 458 31.09 -8.07 -11.66
CA SER A 458 30.11 -6.99 -11.82
C SER A 458 29.54 -6.40 -10.52
N THR A 459 29.77 -5.08 -10.42
CA THR A 459 29.08 -4.09 -9.57
C THR A 459 29.68 -3.68 -8.22
N ASP A 460 30.95 -3.28 -8.20
CA ASP A 460 31.53 -2.57 -7.04
C ASP A 460 30.83 -1.23 -6.71
N ALA A 461 30.17 -0.60 -7.69
CA ALA A 461 29.31 0.56 -7.43
C ALA A 461 28.02 0.19 -6.67
N TRP A 462 27.46 -0.99 -6.93
CA TRP A 462 26.18 -1.43 -6.32
C TRP A 462 26.38 -2.04 -4.93
N ARG A 463 27.55 -2.65 -4.68
CA ARG A 463 27.95 -3.23 -3.37
C ARG A 463 28.13 -2.19 -2.26
N SER A 464 28.32 -0.91 -2.61
CA SER A 464 28.50 0.18 -1.64
C SER A 464 27.20 0.63 -0.97
N GLY A 465 26.03 0.20 -1.49
CA GLY A 465 24.73 0.67 -1.06
C GLY A 465 24.49 2.16 -1.29
N ASN A 466 25.41 2.90 -1.92
CA ASN A 466 25.29 4.35 -2.09
C ASN A 466 24.23 4.69 -3.16
N ARG A 467 22.98 4.91 -2.70
CA ARG A 467 21.82 5.31 -3.54
C ARG A 467 22.16 6.48 -4.46
N GLU A 468 22.92 7.45 -3.97
CA GLU A 468 23.35 8.62 -4.75
C GLU A 468 24.30 8.22 -5.89
N ALA A 469 25.26 7.32 -5.65
CA ALA A 469 26.14 6.82 -6.70
C ALA A 469 25.35 6.06 -7.79
N LEU A 470 24.33 5.29 -7.39
CA LEU A 470 23.42 4.65 -8.33
C LEU A 470 22.62 5.69 -9.14
N GLN A 471 22.07 6.71 -8.47
CA GLN A 471 21.33 7.79 -9.13
C GLN A 471 22.22 8.55 -10.14
N VAL A 472 23.46 8.86 -9.77
CA VAL A 472 24.45 9.51 -10.65
C VAL A 472 24.76 8.63 -11.87
N GLU A 473 24.96 7.33 -11.69
CA GLU A 473 25.21 6.39 -12.80
C GLU A 473 24.00 6.29 -13.74
N LEU A 474 22.79 6.16 -13.17
CA LEU A 474 21.55 6.13 -13.95
C LEU A 474 21.34 7.42 -14.75
N LEU A 475 21.59 8.58 -14.13
CA LEU A 475 21.54 9.88 -14.80
C LEU A 475 22.58 9.99 -15.92
N ALA A 476 23.81 9.51 -15.69
CA ALA A 476 24.85 9.51 -16.73
C ALA A 476 24.41 8.67 -17.94
N ARG A 477 23.81 7.49 -17.71
CA ARG A 477 23.25 6.65 -18.77
C ARG A 477 22.08 7.31 -19.49
N MET A 478 21.28 8.13 -18.82
CA MET A 478 20.14 8.84 -19.43
C MET A 478 20.56 9.82 -20.53
N THR A 479 21.83 10.21 -20.62
CA THR A 479 22.37 11.03 -21.71
C THR A 479 22.51 10.28 -23.04
N ARG A 480 22.55 8.94 -23.02
CA ARG A 480 22.85 8.09 -24.19
C ARG A 480 21.55 7.69 -24.91
N GLU A 481 21.45 7.96 -26.21
CA GLU A 481 20.23 7.64 -26.99
C GLU A 481 20.03 6.13 -27.20
N GLU A 482 21.11 5.34 -27.25
CA GLU A 482 21.08 3.89 -27.51
C GLU A 482 20.55 3.05 -26.32
N GLU A 483 20.47 3.62 -25.12
CA GLU A 483 19.98 2.93 -23.92
C GLU A 483 18.46 2.76 -23.99
N PRO A 484 17.91 1.61 -23.52
CA PRO A 484 16.47 1.40 -23.49
C PRO A 484 15.82 2.43 -22.55
N GLU A 485 15.03 3.33 -23.12
CA GLU A 485 14.51 4.52 -22.45
C GLU A 485 13.67 4.21 -21.22
N ARG A 486 12.74 3.26 -21.34
CA ARG A 486 11.76 2.96 -20.30
C ARG A 486 12.35 2.24 -19.06
N PRO A 487 13.15 1.16 -19.19
CA PRO A 487 13.79 0.53 -18.03
C PRO A 487 14.68 1.50 -17.24
N LEU A 488 15.34 2.42 -17.94
CA LEU A 488 16.21 3.40 -17.31
C LEU A 488 15.42 4.45 -16.51
N ILE A 489 14.31 4.95 -17.06
CA ILE A 489 13.36 5.83 -16.36
C ILE A 489 12.78 5.12 -15.12
N GLU A 490 12.28 3.89 -15.26
CA GLU A 490 11.66 3.12 -14.16
C GLU A 490 12.68 2.81 -13.05
N ALA A 491 13.91 2.45 -13.40
CA ALA A 491 14.99 2.20 -12.44
C ALA A 491 15.34 3.46 -11.63
N PHE A 492 15.41 4.62 -12.30
CA PHE A 492 15.70 5.88 -11.62
C PHE A 492 14.51 6.36 -10.77
N ALA A 493 13.28 6.29 -11.29
CA ALA A 493 12.07 6.65 -10.55
C ALA A 493 11.94 5.88 -9.22
N ALA A 494 12.26 4.59 -9.21
CA ALA A 494 12.24 3.79 -7.99
C ALA A 494 13.26 4.21 -6.93
N THR A 495 14.32 4.93 -7.31
CA THR A 495 15.26 5.52 -6.34
C THR A 495 14.77 6.83 -5.73
N LEU A 496 13.70 7.43 -6.27
CA LEU A 496 13.09 8.66 -5.78
C LEU A 496 11.95 8.39 -4.77
N ASP A 497 11.57 7.13 -4.59
CA ASP A 497 10.51 6.70 -3.66
C ASP A 497 11.07 6.41 -2.26
N GLU A 498 10.75 7.29 -1.32
CA GLU A 498 11.10 7.17 0.11
C GLU A 498 9.96 6.60 0.97
N ASN A 499 8.82 6.17 0.40
CA ASN A 499 7.63 5.71 1.14
C ASN A 499 7.25 6.68 2.29
N LEU A 500 7.14 7.96 1.98
CA LEU A 500 6.98 9.03 2.97
C LEU A 500 5.73 8.88 3.84
N SER A 501 4.66 8.23 3.37
CA SER A 501 3.53 7.89 4.24
C SER A 501 3.88 6.88 5.32
N GLN A 502 4.62 5.81 4.98
CA GLN A 502 5.07 4.81 5.96
C GLN A 502 6.05 5.46 6.95
N LEU A 503 6.95 6.31 6.46
CA LEU A 503 7.88 7.05 7.30
C LEU A 503 7.17 7.97 8.31
N ARG A 504 6.09 8.66 7.90
CA ARG A 504 5.31 9.52 8.80
C ARG A 504 4.59 8.74 9.89
N GLU A 505 4.05 7.56 9.56
CA GLU A 505 3.48 6.67 10.58
C GLU A 505 4.55 6.18 11.56
N TRP A 506 5.75 5.88 11.06
CA TRP A 506 6.87 5.53 11.93
C TRP A 506 7.24 6.70 12.83
N GLN A 507 7.33 7.93 12.31
CA GLN A 507 7.65 9.13 13.11
C GLN A 507 6.65 9.31 14.26
N ARG A 508 5.35 9.10 14.01
CA ARG A 508 4.31 9.16 15.06
C ARG A 508 4.45 8.04 16.09
N ALA A 509 4.90 6.87 15.68
CA ALA A 509 5.14 5.74 16.58
C ALA A 509 6.45 5.84 17.38
N MET A 510 7.37 6.73 17.00
CA MET A 510 8.64 6.92 17.71
C MET A 510 8.42 7.57 19.07
N ARG A 511 9.01 6.96 20.10
CA ARG A 511 8.88 7.42 21.50
C ARG A 511 9.68 8.69 21.80
N MET A 512 10.89 8.81 21.26
CA MET A 512 11.83 9.86 21.67
C MET A 512 11.74 11.07 20.73
N PRO A 513 11.43 12.28 21.23
CA PRO A 513 11.40 13.50 20.40
C PRO A 513 12.73 13.75 19.67
N ALA A 514 13.86 13.39 20.28
CA ALA A 514 15.17 13.50 19.64
C ALA A 514 15.33 12.61 18.41
N ASP A 515 14.69 11.43 18.38
CA ASP A 515 14.70 10.55 17.20
C ASP A 515 13.78 11.07 16.10
N GLN A 516 12.61 11.62 16.47
CA GLN A 516 11.72 12.27 15.51
C GLN A 516 12.43 13.44 14.80
N VAL A 517 13.15 14.28 15.56
CA VAL A 517 13.96 15.38 15.01
C VAL A 517 15.07 14.86 14.09
N ARG A 518 15.78 13.79 14.48
CA ARG A 518 16.83 13.19 13.63
C ARG A 518 16.27 12.70 12.29
N VAL A 519 15.11 12.04 12.31
CA VAL A 519 14.45 11.52 11.11
C VAL A 519 13.96 12.66 10.22
N GLU A 520 13.37 13.69 10.82
CA GLU A 520 12.95 14.87 10.07
C GLU A 520 14.13 15.60 9.41
N GLN A 521 15.25 15.76 10.12
CA GLN A 521 16.48 16.33 9.58
C GLN A 521 17.06 15.50 8.44
N ALA A 522 17.07 14.17 8.59
CA ALA A 522 17.53 13.28 7.54
C ALA A 522 16.61 13.28 6.32
N LEU A 523 15.29 13.31 6.53
CA LEU A 523 14.32 13.44 5.45
C LEU A 523 14.52 14.75 4.68
N ARG A 524 14.71 15.88 5.38
CA ARG A 524 15.02 17.17 4.78
C ARG A 524 16.31 17.13 3.97
N ALA A 525 17.39 16.65 4.56
CA ALA A 525 18.66 16.54 3.86
C ALA A 525 18.60 15.58 2.65
N ASP A 526 17.79 14.53 2.71
CA ASP A 526 17.58 13.61 1.59
C ASP A 526 16.77 14.26 0.45
N SER A 527 15.63 14.87 0.79
CA SER A 527 14.81 15.70 -0.10
C SER A 527 15.68 16.75 -0.81
N GLN A 528 16.53 17.45 -0.05
CA GLN A 528 17.47 18.44 -0.57
C GLN A 528 18.46 17.87 -1.58
N ARG A 529 19.08 16.71 -1.27
CA ARG A 529 20.02 16.06 -2.20
C ARG A 529 19.32 15.60 -3.48
N GLN A 530 18.15 14.96 -3.36
CA GLN A 530 17.39 14.52 -4.54
C GLN A 530 16.97 15.70 -5.41
N ALA A 531 16.42 16.76 -4.80
CA ALA A 531 16.03 17.97 -5.51
C ALA A 531 17.23 18.62 -6.23
N SER A 532 18.39 18.69 -5.57
CA SER A 532 19.62 19.24 -6.15
C SER A 532 20.12 18.40 -7.33
N LEU A 533 20.10 17.08 -7.20
CA LEU A 533 20.53 16.16 -8.24
C LEU A 533 19.63 16.26 -9.49
N LEU A 534 18.31 16.27 -9.29
CA LEU A 534 17.33 16.43 -10.36
C LEU A 534 17.44 17.81 -11.02
N ALA A 535 17.55 18.87 -10.23
CA ALA A 535 17.71 20.23 -10.75
C ALA A 535 18.96 20.35 -11.63
N LYS A 536 20.09 19.78 -11.18
CA LYS A 536 21.33 19.74 -11.96
C LYS A 536 21.16 18.96 -13.27
N ALA A 537 20.57 17.76 -13.22
CA ALA A 537 20.33 16.95 -14.41
C ALA A 537 19.40 17.66 -15.41
N LEU A 538 18.39 18.38 -14.91
CA LEU A 538 17.49 19.18 -15.74
C LEU A 538 18.18 20.42 -16.30
N ALA A 539 19.10 21.06 -15.58
CA ALA A 539 19.77 22.29 -16.01
C ALA A 539 20.92 22.03 -17.02
N GLU A 540 21.73 21.00 -16.78
CA GLU A 540 22.95 20.70 -17.55
C GLU A 540 22.72 19.61 -18.61
N GLY A 541 21.66 18.81 -18.49
CA GLY A 541 21.43 17.65 -19.34
C GLY A 541 21.06 17.97 -20.78
N ASN A 542 21.30 17.01 -21.67
CA ASN A 542 20.79 17.07 -23.05
C ASN A 542 19.27 16.82 -23.09
N ARG A 543 18.63 17.03 -24.25
CA ARG A 543 17.17 16.87 -24.41
C ARG A 543 16.68 15.50 -23.92
N ALA A 544 17.37 14.42 -24.30
CA ALA A 544 17.01 13.06 -23.90
C ALA A 544 17.05 12.88 -22.38
N GLN A 545 18.11 13.35 -21.72
CA GLN A 545 18.23 13.28 -20.27
C GLN A 545 17.13 14.10 -19.57
N ARG A 546 16.85 15.32 -20.03
CA ARG A 546 15.78 16.16 -19.45
C ARG A 546 14.42 15.47 -19.55
N LEU A 547 14.06 14.96 -20.72
CA LEU A 547 12.79 14.29 -20.93
C LEU A 547 12.66 13.03 -20.08
N ARG A 548 13.71 12.22 -20.00
CA ARG A 548 13.77 11.00 -19.16
C ARG A 548 13.66 11.34 -17.67
N VAL A 549 14.31 12.39 -17.19
CA VAL A 549 14.23 12.84 -15.79
C VAL A 549 12.84 13.39 -15.46
N LEU A 550 12.26 14.26 -16.29
CA LEU A 550 10.89 14.76 -16.11
C LEU A 550 9.86 13.62 -16.10
N THR A 551 10.05 12.64 -16.98
CA THR A 551 9.21 11.44 -17.01
C THR A 551 9.42 10.61 -15.75
N ALA A 552 10.65 10.43 -15.25
CA ALA A 552 10.91 9.68 -14.03
C ALA A 552 10.27 10.31 -12.79
N ILE A 553 10.31 11.65 -12.65
CA ILE A 553 9.67 12.39 -11.56
C ILE A 553 8.15 12.13 -11.51
N THR A 554 7.55 11.93 -12.69
CA THR A 554 6.09 11.74 -12.87
C THR A 554 5.68 10.29 -12.97
N THR A 555 6.65 9.37 -13.07
CA THR A 555 6.42 7.93 -13.16
C THR A 555 5.99 7.42 -11.78
N VAL A 556 4.74 7.66 -11.46
CA VAL A 556 3.96 6.82 -10.56
C VAL A 556 3.34 5.77 -11.44
N VAL A 557 3.47 4.50 -11.05
CA VAL A 557 2.75 3.40 -11.70
C VAL A 557 1.25 3.71 -11.61
N GLY A 558 0.68 4.29 -12.67
CA GLY A 558 -0.76 4.53 -12.81
C GLY A 558 -1.23 5.94 -13.20
N VAL A 559 -0.37 6.94 -13.45
CA VAL A 559 -0.86 8.31 -13.75
C VAL A 559 -0.87 8.68 -15.24
N ASP A 560 -0.03 8.10 -16.10
CA ASP A 560 0.05 8.53 -17.51
C ASP A 560 -0.27 7.40 -18.49
N GLY A 561 -1.53 7.18 -18.90
CA GLY A 561 -1.91 6.45 -20.14
C GLY A 561 -1.36 5.03 -20.39
N PHE A 562 -0.56 4.47 -19.49
CA PHE A 562 0.06 3.15 -19.57
C PHE A 562 -0.82 2.18 -18.80
N VAL A 563 -1.16 1.04 -19.42
CA VAL A 563 -2.01 -0.01 -18.86
C VAL A 563 -1.69 -0.25 -17.38
N ALA A 564 -2.70 -0.04 -16.53
CA ALA A 564 -2.62 -0.20 -15.08
C ALA A 564 -2.13 -1.62 -14.73
N ARG A 565 -0.90 -1.72 -14.21
CA ARG A 565 -0.32 -2.97 -13.75
C ARG A 565 -0.95 -3.39 -12.41
N PRO A 566 -1.02 -4.70 -12.10
CA PRO A 566 -1.38 -5.13 -10.76
C PRO A 566 -0.25 -4.80 -9.77
N ARG A 567 -0.64 -4.40 -8.56
CA ARG A 567 0.26 -3.98 -7.46
C ARG A 567 0.97 -5.22 -6.88
N VAL A 568 2.28 -5.14 -6.62
CA VAL A 568 2.99 -6.16 -5.82
C VAL A 568 3.66 -5.50 -4.61
N GLY A 569 2.86 -5.24 -3.57
CA GLY A 569 3.24 -4.46 -2.39
C GLY A 569 2.42 -3.18 -2.25
N ASN A 570 2.72 -2.37 -1.22
CA ASN A 570 2.06 -1.08 -0.95
C ASN A 570 2.80 0.12 -1.60
N ASP A 571 3.76 -0.14 -2.47
CA ASP A 571 4.89 0.77 -2.68
C ASP A 571 4.89 1.40 -4.08
N MET A 572 4.05 2.40 -4.31
CA MET A 572 4.24 3.35 -5.42
C MET A 572 3.70 4.71 -5.00
N GLU A 573 4.31 5.29 -3.95
CA GLU A 573 4.10 6.71 -3.69
C GLU A 573 4.89 7.51 -4.71
N PRO A 574 4.30 8.56 -5.28
CA PRO A 574 5.11 9.47 -6.05
C PRO A 574 6.20 10.14 -5.19
N PRO A 575 7.32 10.56 -5.81
CA PRO A 575 8.29 11.44 -5.18
C PRO A 575 7.61 12.70 -4.61
N GLN A 576 7.95 13.08 -3.38
CA GLN A 576 7.54 14.36 -2.78
C GLN A 576 8.78 15.09 -2.28
N PHE A 577 8.82 16.40 -2.54
CA PHE A 577 9.90 17.29 -2.11
C PHE A 577 9.39 18.25 -1.03
N LEU A 578 10.23 18.59 -0.07
CA LEU A 578 9.90 19.54 0.99
C LEU A 578 10.06 21.00 0.51
N SER A 579 9.26 21.89 1.09
CA SER A 579 9.18 23.33 0.74
C SER A 579 10.54 24.03 0.71
N ASP A 580 11.42 23.67 1.64
CA ASP A 580 12.68 24.39 1.88
C ASP A 580 13.75 24.02 0.84
N ASP A 581 13.52 22.96 0.06
CA ASP A 581 14.50 22.31 -0.80
C ASP A 581 14.18 22.39 -2.30
N GLY A 582 12.91 22.60 -2.64
CA GLY A 582 12.43 22.39 -4.01
C GLY A 582 12.49 23.62 -4.94
N ALA A 583 12.92 24.80 -4.46
CA ALA A 583 12.96 26.02 -5.28
C ALA A 583 13.91 25.90 -6.49
N ALA A 584 15.08 25.28 -6.33
CA ALA A 584 16.01 25.05 -7.43
C ALA A 584 15.45 24.05 -8.46
N LEU A 585 14.74 23.02 -7.98
CA LEU A 585 14.08 22.04 -8.83
C LEU A 585 12.92 22.67 -9.61
N GLU A 586 12.10 23.51 -8.96
CA GLU A 586 11.04 24.27 -9.62
C GLU A 586 11.60 25.16 -10.75
N GLN A 587 12.68 25.90 -10.50
CA GLN A 587 13.33 26.71 -11.52
C GLN A 587 13.84 25.87 -12.70
N ALA A 588 14.43 24.70 -12.42
CA ALA A 588 14.92 23.80 -13.46
C ALA A 588 13.77 23.19 -14.29
N ILE A 589 12.63 22.86 -13.67
CA ILE A 589 11.43 22.41 -14.39
C ILE A 589 10.84 23.56 -15.22
N LEU A 590 10.76 24.78 -14.68
CA LEU A 590 10.28 25.94 -15.43
C LEU A 590 11.15 26.27 -16.64
N ALA A 591 12.47 26.10 -16.52
CA ALA A 591 13.39 26.26 -17.65
C ALA A 591 13.16 25.23 -18.78
N CYS A 592 12.41 24.15 -18.51
CA CYS A 592 12.01 23.16 -19.51
C CYS A 592 10.71 23.54 -20.24
N PHE A 593 10.03 24.64 -19.87
CA PHE A 593 8.89 25.15 -20.65
C PHE A 593 9.40 25.75 -21.96
N ASN A 594 9.13 25.06 -23.06
CA ASN A 594 9.59 25.43 -24.38
C ASN A 594 8.44 25.31 -25.39
N PRO A 595 7.87 26.44 -25.86
CA PRO A 595 6.78 26.43 -26.84
C PRO A 595 7.14 25.68 -28.15
N ASN A 596 8.42 25.58 -28.49
CA ASN A 596 8.90 24.86 -29.68
C ASN A 596 9.13 23.36 -29.43
N ASP A 597 8.96 22.88 -28.20
CA ASP A 597 9.06 21.47 -27.81
C ASP A 597 7.84 21.07 -26.94
N PRO A 598 6.71 20.73 -27.58
CA PRO A 598 5.49 20.40 -26.85
C PRO A 598 5.62 19.16 -25.97
N GLU A 599 6.49 18.22 -26.34
CA GLU A 599 6.75 17.00 -25.56
C GLU A 599 7.47 17.34 -24.25
N MET A 600 8.56 18.12 -24.31
CA MET A 600 9.27 18.61 -23.13
C MET A 600 8.36 19.41 -22.21
N THR A 601 7.56 20.31 -22.78
CA THR A 601 6.64 21.17 -22.00
C THR A 601 5.58 20.35 -21.29
N ARG A 602 4.98 19.34 -21.94
CA ARG A 602 4.00 18.45 -21.27
C ARG A 602 4.64 17.64 -20.14
N ALA A 603 5.84 17.10 -20.36
CA ALA A 603 6.58 16.38 -19.33
C ALA A 603 6.91 17.31 -18.13
N ALA A 604 7.27 18.56 -18.39
CA ALA A 604 7.56 19.56 -17.37
C ALA A 604 6.31 19.96 -16.55
N ILE A 605 5.16 20.17 -17.20
CA ILE A 605 3.88 20.43 -16.51
C ILE A 605 3.58 19.29 -15.55
N ARG A 606 3.65 18.03 -16.01
CA ARG A 606 3.39 16.87 -15.17
C ARG A 606 4.39 16.77 -14.02
N ALA A 607 5.67 17.03 -14.27
CA ALA A 607 6.72 16.98 -13.25
C ALA A 607 6.47 17.98 -12.12
N GLY A 608 5.84 19.12 -12.43
CA GLY A 608 5.40 20.09 -11.43
C GLY A 608 4.47 19.49 -10.36
N THR A 609 3.75 18.40 -10.64
CA THR A 609 2.88 17.74 -9.63
C THR A 609 3.66 17.14 -8.45
N ALA A 610 4.95 16.82 -8.64
CA ALA A 610 5.80 16.29 -7.56
C ALA A 610 6.25 17.37 -6.57
N LEU A 611 6.17 18.65 -6.96
CA LEU A 611 6.55 19.78 -6.10
C LEU A 611 5.48 20.07 -5.03
N SER A 612 4.21 19.75 -5.27
CA SER A 612 3.10 19.94 -4.31
C SER A 612 3.13 21.32 -3.64
N ASP A 613 3.41 21.40 -2.33
CA ASP A 613 3.38 22.64 -1.54
C ASP A 613 4.61 23.55 -1.77
N VAL A 614 5.62 23.06 -2.50
CA VAL A 614 6.79 23.85 -2.93
C VAL A 614 6.42 24.86 -4.01
N LEU A 615 5.42 24.55 -4.84
CA LEU A 615 5.08 25.35 -6.02
C LEU A 615 4.85 26.82 -5.66
N THR A 616 5.54 27.70 -6.37
CA THR A 616 5.46 29.14 -6.18
C THR A 616 4.54 29.78 -7.24
N PRO A 617 4.12 31.04 -7.03
CA PRO A 617 3.37 31.79 -8.04
C PRO A 617 4.09 31.90 -9.39
N ALA A 618 5.42 31.78 -9.42
CA ALA A 618 6.20 31.81 -10.66
C ALA A 618 5.89 30.61 -11.57
N PHE A 619 5.70 29.42 -10.98
CA PHE A 619 5.28 28.25 -11.75
C PHE A 619 3.87 28.41 -12.30
N THR A 620 2.95 28.91 -11.47
CA THR A 620 1.58 29.22 -11.91
C THR A 620 1.59 30.22 -13.08
N LEU A 621 2.39 31.29 -13.01
CA LEU A 621 2.55 32.24 -14.10
C LEU A 621 3.10 31.56 -15.37
N GLY A 622 4.12 30.71 -15.21
CA GLY A 622 4.68 29.91 -16.31
C GLY A 622 3.59 29.08 -17.00
N VAL A 623 2.78 28.35 -16.23
CA VAL A 623 1.70 27.49 -16.75
C VAL A 623 0.62 28.30 -17.46
N LEU A 624 0.16 29.41 -16.87
CA LEU A 624 -0.88 30.25 -17.46
C LEU A 624 -0.43 30.93 -18.77
N ARG A 625 0.88 31.02 -19.03
CA ARG A 625 1.44 31.54 -20.29
C ARG A 625 1.51 30.52 -21.42
N LEU A 626 1.40 29.22 -21.13
CA LEU A 626 1.57 28.17 -22.14
C LEU A 626 0.46 28.15 -23.21
N GLY A 627 -0.60 28.93 -23.03
CA GLY A 627 -1.72 29.01 -23.99
C GLY A 627 -2.61 27.76 -23.94
N SER A 628 -3.65 27.74 -24.78
CA SER A 628 -4.69 26.70 -24.77
C SER A 628 -4.19 25.29 -25.13
N ASP A 629 -3.12 25.19 -25.92
CA ASP A 629 -2.62 23.90 -26.44
C ASP A 629 -2.15 22.93 -25.35
N PHE A 630 -1.82 23.46 -24.16
CA PHE A 630 -1.38 22.67 -23.00
C PHE A 630 -2.43 22.55 -21.91
N ALA A 631 -3.58 23.23 -22.03
CA ALA A 631 -4.58 23.23 -20.99
C ALA A 631 -5.20 21.86 -20.67
N PRO A 632 -5.30 20.89 -21.62
CA PRO A 632 -5.62 19.50 -21.27
C PRO A 632 -4.61 18.87 -20.30
N THR A 633 -3.31 19.08 -20.51
CA THR A 633 -2.24 18.57 -19.63
C THR A 633 -2.24 19.30 -18.28
N VAL A 634 -2.53 20.60 -18.26
CA VAL A 634 -2.67 21.38 -17.02
C VAL A 634 -3.87 20.86 -16.20
N THR A 635 -5.00 20.60 -16.85
CA THR A 635 -6.19 20.06 -16.20
C THR A 635 -5.96 18.63 -15.69
N GLU A 636 -5.23 17.81 -16.46
CA GLU A 636 -4.78 16.47 -16.06
C GLU A 636 -3.92 16.51 -14.79
N ALA A 637 -2.95 17.43 -14.74
CA ALA A 637 -1.96 17.54 -13.67
C ALA A 637 -2.46 18.27 -12.40
N PHE A 638 -3.21 19.37 -12.59
CA PHE A 638 -3.53 20.36 -11.55
C PHE A 638 -5.03 20.66 -11.40
N GLY A 639 -5.91 19.91 -12.07
CA GLY A 639 -7.35 20.06 -11.95
C GLY A 639 -7.89 19.71 -10.55
N GLU A 640 -9.17 19.95 -10.33
CA GLU A 640 -9.83 19.63 -9.06
C GLU A 640 -9.72 18.13 -8.72
N GLY A 641 -9.34 17.83 -7.48
CA GLY A 641 -9.09 16.44 -7.03
C GLY A 641 -7.83 15.80 -7.61
N LYS A 642 -7.01 16.53 -8.37
CA LYS A 642 -5.71 16.07 -8.86
C LYS A 642 -4.61 16.33 -7.83
N ARG A 643 -3.45 15.74 -8.10
CA ARG A 643 -2.32 15.69 -7.17
C ARG A 643 -1.59 17.03 -7.04
N GLY A 644 -1.33 17.70 -8.15
CA GLY A 644 -0.67 19.00 -8.13
C GLY A 644 -1.63 20.10 -7.68
N ARG A 645 -1.10 21.15 -7.03
CA ARG A 645 -1.87 22.34 -6.66
C ARG A 645 -1.12 23.59 -7.09
N LEU A 646 -1.71 24.34 -8.03
CA LEU A 646 -1.22 25.67 -8.38
C LEU A 646 -1.60 26.67 -7.27
N THR A 647 -0.85 27.76 -7.17
CA THR A 647 -1.06 28.79 -6.13
C THR A 647 -0.91 30.21 -6.67
N LEU A 648 -1.67 31.15 -6.12
CA LEU A 648 -1.60 32.59 -6.39
C LEU A 648 -0.86 33.39 -5.29
N ALA A 649 -0.11 32.69 -4.42
CA ALA A 649 0.59 33.15 -3.21
C ALA A 649 -0.25 33.13 -1.94
N ARG A 650 0.37 32.73 -0.82
CA ARG A 650 -0.24 32.77 0.52
C ARG A 650 0.26 33.90 1.42
N ASN A 651 1.42 34.55 1.17
CA ASN A 651 1.99 35.57 2.08
C ASN A 651 3.07 36.51 1.44
N ILE A 652 3.09 36.73 0.13
CA ILE A 652 4.10 37.55 -0.59
C ILE A 652 3.39 38.77 -1.23
N PRO A 653 4.05 39.94 -1.47
CA PRO A 653 3.50 40.95 -2.36
C PRO A 653 3.02 40.31 -3.66
N VAL A 654 1.79 40.64 -4.06
CA VAL A 654 1.16 40.05 -5.23
C VAL A 654 1.99 40.36 -6.47
N ASP A 655 2.31 39.33 -7.24
CA ASP A 655 2.99 39.47 -8.52
C ASP A 655 2.07 40.21 -9.52
N PRO A 656 2.43 41.45 -9.94
CA PRO A 656 1.62 42.25 -10.85
C PRO A 656 1.42 41.57 -12.21
N GLU A 657 2.39 40.77 -12.64
CA GLU A 657 2.35 40.09 -13.93
C GLU A 657 1.40 38.89 -13.91
N LEU A 658 1.38 38.16 -12.80
CA LEU A 658 0.39 37.11 -12.56
C LEU A 658 -1.03 37.67 -12.51
N GLN A 659 -1.24 38.79 -11.80
CA GLN A 659 -2.53 39.49 -11.80
C GLN A 659 -2.96 39.93 -13.20
N ALA A 660 -2.04 40.53 -13.97
CA ALA A 660 -2.33 40.96 -15.34
C ALA A 660 -2.70 39.78 -16.25
N THR A 661 -2.05 38.63 -16.06
CA THR A 661 -2.31 37.40 -16.81
C THR A 661 -3.69 36.83 -16.47
N VAL A 662 -4.02 36.69 -15.18
CA VAL A 662 -5.36 36.23 -14.75
C VAL A 662 -6.45 37.18 -15.26
N ARG A 663 -6.25 38.50 -15.16
CA ARG A 663 -7.18 39.50 -15.70
C ARG A 663 -7.42 39.31 -17.19
N ARG A 664 -6.37 39.09 -17.98
CA ARG A 664 -6.49 38.83 -19.43
C ARG A 664 -7.29 37.56 -19.71
N ILE A 665 -7.08 36.50 -18.93
CA ILE A 665 -7.84 35.25 -19.06
C ILE A 665 -9.33 35.48 -18.78
N LEU A 666 -9.68 36.22 -17.72
CA LEU A 666 -11.07 36.56 -17.41
C LEU A 666 -11.72 37.40 -18.53
N GLN A 667 -10.97 38.32 -19.14
CA GLN A 667 -11.44 39.17 -20.25
C GLN A 667 -11.64 38.38 -21.55
N ASN A 668 -10.71 37.49 -21.87
CA ASN A 668 -10.74 36.72 -23.13
C ASN A 668 -11.73 35.56 -23.09
N ARG A 669 -12.05 35.04 -21.88
CA ARG A 669 -13.04 33.97 -21.64
C ARG A 669 -12.74 32.66 -22.40
N GLU A 670 -11.47 32.37 -22.63
CA GLU A 670 -11.03 31.11 -23.25
C GLU A 670 -11.35 29.96 -22.27
N PRO A 671 -12.20 28.97 -22.64
CA PRO A 671 -12.78 28.03 -21.69
C PRO A 671 -11.77 27.29 -20.80
N GLN A 672 -10.66 26.82 -21.36
CA GLN A 672 -9.74 25.95 -20.63
C GLN A 672 -8.86 26.74 -19.66
N SER A 673 -8.30 27.85 -20.11
CA SER A 673 -7.54 28.78 -19.25
C SER A 673 -8.42 29.42 -18.18
N LEU A 674 -9.67 29.72 -18.54
CA LEU A 674 -10.66 30.30 -17.61
C LEU A 674 -10.98 29.34 -16.47
N ALA A 675 -11.18 28.04 -16.75
CA ALA A 675 -11.45 27.05 -15.73
C ALA A 675 -10.33 26.97 -14.67
N VAL A 676 -9.06 26.97 -15.11
CA VAL A 676 -7.89 26.98 -14.22
C VAL A 676 -7.84 28.25 -13.38
N ALA A 677 -8.03 29.42 -14.02
CA ALA A 677 -7.97 30.71 -13.32
C ALA A 677 -9.10 30.88 -12.29
N LEU A 678 -10.32 30.44 -12.62
CA LEU A 678 -11.46 30.49 -11.69
C LEU A 678 -11.25 29.57 -10.48
N HIS A 679 -10.70 28.37 -10.68
CA HIS A 679 -10.37 27.46 -9.57
C HIS A 679 -9.32 28.08 -8.64
N LEU A 680 -8.28 28.71 -9.20
CA LEU A 680 -7.25 29.42 -8.44
C LEU A 680 -7.82 30.60 -7.65
N LEU A 681 -8.72 31.39 -8.25
CA LEU A 681 -9.37 32.52 -7.59
C LEU A 681 -10.34 32.07 -6.49
N ALA A 682 -11.11 31.01 -6.72
CA ALA A 682 -12.06 30.47 -5.74
C ALA A 682 -11.37 29.90 -4.48
N ALA A 683 -10.11 29.50 -4.60
CA ALA A 683 -9.30 29.02 -3.47
C ALA A 683 -8.70 30.14 -2.60
N LEU A 684 -8.85 31.41 -2.99
CA LEU A 684 -8.36 32.55 -2.22
C LEU A 684 -9.29 32.90 -1.06
N GLU A 685 -8.70 33.50 -0.02
CA GLU A 685 -9.46 34.03 1.11
C GLU A 685 -10.23 35.32 0.74
N PRO A 686 -11.43 35.53 1.31
CA PRO A 686 -12.18 36.77 1.14
C PRO A 686 -11.36 38.03 1.40
N GLY A 687 -11.27 38.95 0.43
CA GLY A 687 -10.53 40.21 0.58
C GLY A 687 -9.00 40.10 0.47
N HIS A 688 -8.49 38.97 0.00
CA HIS A 688 -7.08 38.75 -0.34
C HIS A 688 -6.51 39.88 -1.22
N ALA A 689 -5.24 40.23 -1.04
CA ALA A 689 -4.62 41.35 -1.78
C ALA A 689 -4.74 41.19 -3.31
N PHE A 690 -4.75 39.94 -3.80
CA PHE A 690 -4.91 39.62 -5.22
C PHE A 690 -6.23 40.15 -5.81
N THR A 691 -7.31 40.21 -5.02
CA THR A 691 -8.65 40.63 -5.47
C THR A 691 -8.91 42.14 -5.33
N ARG A 692 -7.91 42.91 -4.86
CA ARG A 692 -8.02 44.37 -4.68
C ARG A 692 -7.73 45.17 -5.95
N GLU A 693 -7.22 44.53 -7.00
CA GLU A 693 -6.93 45.20 -8.28
C GLU A 693 -8.26 45.54 -9.00
N PRO A 694 -8.54 46.82 -9.31
CA PRO A 694 -9.85 47.25 -9.81
C PRO A 694 -10.26 46.70 -11.19
N TYR A 695 -9.32 46.40 -12.07
CA TYR A 695 -9.61 45.94 -13.43
C TYR A 695 -9.91 44.44 -13.49
N LEU A 696 -9.27 43.65 -12.64
CA LEU A 696 -9.50 42.22 -12.39
C LEU A 696 -10.87 42.04 -11.74
N ALA A 697 -11.15 42.87 -10.73
CA ALA A 697 -12.45 43.04 -10.13
C ALA A 697 -13.54 43.30 -11.18
N GLY A 698 -13.36 44.32 -12.03
CA GLY A 698 -14.31 44.61 -13.11
C GLY A 698 -14.46 43.47 -14.13
N ALA A 699 -13.37 42.77 -14.46
CA ALA A 699 -13.42 41.60 -15.35
C ALA A 699 -14.22 40.43 -14.72
N MET A 700 -14.04 40.19 -13.42
CA MET A 700 -14.78 39.16 -12.68
C MET A 700 -16.26 39.52 -12.55
N GLU A 701 -16.58 40.79 -12.27
CA GLU A 701 -17.96 41.29 -12.19
C GLU A 701 -18.68 41.16 -13.53
N SER A 702 -18.03 41.54 -14.63
CA SER A 702 -18.53 41.34 -16.00
C SER A 702 -18.77 39.86 -16.32
N LEU A 703 -17.85 38.97 -15.91
CA LEU A 703 -18.00 37.54 -16.13
C LEU A 703 -19.18 36.96 -15.33
N LEU A 704 -19.33 37.34 -14.07
CA LEU A 704 -20.44 36.90 -13.21
C LEU A 704 -21.80 37.38 -13.76
N ASN A 705 -21.85 38.59 -14.32
CA ASN A 705 -23.06 39.10 -14.96
C ASN A 705 -23.47 38.27 -16.17
N ASP A 706 -22.49 37.84 -16.97
CA ASP A 706 -22.75 37.17 -18.24
C ASP A 706 -22.92 35.65 -18.12
N ARG A 707 -22.34 35.03 -17.08
CA ARG A 707 -22.35 33.58 -16.87
C ARG A 707 -22.52 33.22 -15.40
N LEU A 708 -23.62 32.56 -15.07
CA LEU A 708 -23.86 31.97 -13.75
C LEU A 708 -23.44 30.49 -13.76
N GLU A 709 -22.21 30.22 -13.37
CA GLU A 709 -21.62 28.88 -13.30
C GLU A 709 -20.96 28.66 -11.92
N GLU A 710 -20.75 27.40 -11.53
CA GLU A 710 -20.22 27.01 -10.21
C GLU A 710 -18.93 27.76 -9.82
N ASN A 711 -17.90 27.67 -10.68
CA ASN A 711 -16.59 28.25 -10.40
C ASN A 711 -16.57 29.78 -10.55
N VAL A 712 -17.45 30.34 -11.39
CA VAL A 712 -17.62 31.80 -11.52
C VAL A 712 -18.19 32.38 -10.24
N LEU A 713 -19.23 31.75 -9.69
CA LEU A 713 -19.87 32.20 -8.45
C LEU A 713 -18.91 32.12 -7.26
N LYS A 714 -18.20 31.00 -7.10
CA LYS A 714 -17.20 30.82 -6.03
C LYS A 714 -16.05 31.83 -6.14
N ALA A 715 -15.49 32.03 -7.34
CA ALA A 715 -14.40 32.98 -7.56
C ALA A 715 -14.83 34.43 -7.27
N ALA A 716 -16.02 34.83 -7.72
CA ALA A 716 -16.54 36.18 -7.49
C ALA A 716 -16.80 36.47 -6.00
N ALA A 717 -17.17 35.47 -5.20
CA ALA A 717 -17.45 35.63 -3.76
C ALA A 717 -16.23 36.06 -2.92
N VAL A 718 -15.02 35.88 -3.47
CA VAL A 718 -13.76 36.30 -2.84
C VAL A 718 -13.53 37.81 -2.97
N PHE A 719 -14.06 38.44 -4.03
CA PHE A 719 -13.93 39.87 -4.28
C PHE A 719 -14.89 40.65 -3.38
N PHE A 720 -14.36 41.40 -2.42
CA PHE A 720 -15.16 42.02 -1.35
C PHE A 720 -16.30 42.91 -1.87
N HIS A 721 -16.06 43.72 -2.90
CA HIS A 721 -17.05 44.64 -3.48
C HIS A 721 -18.13 43.91 -4.29
N ILE A 722 -17.75 42.90 -5.09
CA ILE A 722 -18.70 42.07 -5.84
C ILE A 722 -19.59 41.32 -4.85
N ALA A 723 -18.96 40.67 -3.86
CA ALA A 723 -19.66 39.78 -2.95
C ALA A 723 -20.67 40.50 -2.04
N ASN A 724 -20.43 41.77 -1.72
CA ASN A 724 -21.39 42.59 -0.97
C ASN A 724 -22.31 43.43 -1.88
N GLY A 725 -22.14 43.31 -3.21
CA GLY A 725 -22.87 44.06 -4.21
C GLY A 725 -24.22 43.44 -4.58
N PRO A 726 -25.09 44.22 -5.25
CA PRO A 726 -26.40 43.77 -5.68
C PRO A 726 -26.35 42.63 -6.70
N LEU A 727 -25.33 42.58 -7.55
CA LEU A 727 -25.16 41.52 -8.55
C LEU A 727 -24.96 40.15 -7.86
N MET A 728 -24.01 40.03 -6.92
CA MET A 728 -23.82 38.77 -6.19
C MET A 728 -25.09 38.34 -5.47
N ARG A 729 -25.79 39.27 -4.82
CA ARG A 729 -27.06 38.99 -4.14
C ARG A 729 -28.08 38.36 -5.10
N TYR A 730 -28.24 38.92 -6.29
CA TYR A 730 -29.14 38.37 -7.31
C TYR A 730 -28.69 36.97 -7.76
N GLN A 731 -27.41 36.81 -8.08
CA GLN A 731 -26.86 35.55 -8.59
C GLN A 731 -26.93 34.41 -7.56
N VAL A 732 -26.67 34.68 -6.28
CA VAL A 732 -26.82 33.67 -5.21
C VAL A 732 -28.29 33.25 -5.06
N LEU A 733 -29.24 34.20 -5.11
CA LEU A 733 -30.66 33.88 -5.01
C LEU A 733 -31.16 33.06 -6.21
N ASP A 734 -30.65 33.33 -7.40
CA ASP A 734 -30.97 32.56 -8.62
C ASP A 734 -30.35 31.15 -8.56
N ALA A 735 -29.07 31.07 -8.18
CA ALA A 735 -28.36 29.81 -8.00
C ALA A 735 -28.99 28.89 -6.95
N LEU A 736 -29.49 29.43 -5.83
CA LEU A 736 -30.21 28.65 -4.80
C LEU A 736 -31.54 28.04 -5.29
N LYS A 737 -32.10 28.55 -6.40
CA LYS A 737 -33.33 28.06 -7.04
C LYS A 737 -33.06 27.20 -8.27
N SER A 738 -31.80 27.06 -8.66
CA SER A 738 -31.41 26.30 -9.85
C SER A 738 -31.72 24.81 -9.69
N ASN A 739 -32.00 24.16 -10.82
CA ASN A 739 -32.06 22.69 -10.90
C ASN A 739 -30.67 22.06 -11.07
N ASP A 740 -29.63 22.87 -11.31
CA ASP A 740 -28.24 22.43 -11.36
C ASP A 740 -27.69 22.28 -9.93
N SER A 741 -27.46 21.03 -9.52
CA SER A 741 -26.94 20.71 -8.19
C SER A 741 -25.54 21.28 -7.91
N GLY A 742 -24.68 21.40 -8.94
CA GLY A 742 -23.34 21.97 -8.79
C GLY A 742 -23.42 23.47 -8.50
N LEU A 743 -24.27 24.18 -9.25
CA LEU A 743 -24.52 25.60 -9.02
C LEU A 743 -25.19 25.87 -7.67
N VAL A 744 -26.17 25.06 -7.27
CA VAL A 744 -26.76 25.13 -5.92
C VAL A 744 -25.69 24.92 -4.85
N ARG A 745 -24.77 23.96 -5.05
CA ARG A 745 -23.68 23.73 -4.09
C ARG A 745 -22.78 24.94 -3.95
N ALA A 746 -22.33 25.54 -5.06
CA ALA A 746 -21.55 26.76 -5.02
C ALA A 746 -22.24 27.87 -4.23
N ALA A 747 -23.54 28.08 -4.47
CA ALA A 747 -24.31 29.08 -3.74
C ALA A 747 -24.38 28.79 -2.24
N VAL A 748 -24.61 27.54 -1.86
CA VAL A 748 -24.62 27.11 -0.44
C VAL A 748 -23.27 27.31 0.22
N ASP A 749 -22.18 26.93 -0.43
CA ASP A 749 -20.82 27.13 0.08
C ASP A 749 -20.53 28.62 0.29
N VAL A 750 -20.85 29.46 -0.70
CA VAL A 750 -20.73 30.92 -0.60
C VAL A 750 -21.57 31.50 0.54
N VAL A 751 -22.82 31.04 0.71
CA VAL A 751 -23.71 31.47 1.81
C VAL A 751 -23.08 31.16 3.18
N VAL A 752 -22.61 29.92 3.37
CA VAL A 752 -22.06 29.46 4.64
C VAL A 752 -20.73 30.14 4.95
N ASP A 753 -19.79 30.10 4.00
CA ASP A 753 -18.40 30.54 4.21
C ASP A 753 -18.24 32.05 4.33
N ARG A 754 -19.23 32.81 3.83
CA ARG A 754 -19.13 34.27 3.81
C ARG A 754 -20.21 34.97 4.62
N TYR A 755 -21.47 34.60 4.47
CA TYR A 755 -22.58 35.40 5.02
C TYR A 755 -23.03 34.91 6.39
N ILE A 756 -23.09 33.60 6.60
CA ILE A 756 -23.51 33.04 7.90
C ILE A 756 -22.45 33.30 8.97
N VAL A 757 -21.17 33.20 8.63
CA VAL A 757 -20.06 33.42 9.58
C VAL A 757 -19.73 34.90 9.82
N ASN A 758 -20.33 35.83 9.08
CA ASN A 758 -20.01 37.26 9.18
C ASN A 758 -21.16 38.06 9.82
N PRO A 759 -20.97 38.59 11.04
CA PRO A 759 -22.03 39.30 11.76
C PRO A 759 -22.44 40.64 11.11
N ASN A 760 -21.64 41.17 10.17
CA ASN A 760 -21.91 42.46 9.54
C ASN A 760 -22.85 42.37 8.32
N VAL A 761 -23.27 41.16 7.91
CA VAL A 761 -24.12 40.92 6.72
C VAL A 761 -25.33 40.03 7.03
N VAL A 762 -25.83 40.10 8.26
CA VAL A 762 -26.94 39.28 8.77
C VAL A 762 -28.20 39.35 7.91
N GLU A 763 -28.56 40.52 7.39
CA GLU A 763 -29.75 40.69 6.54
C GLU A 763 -29.67 39.86 5.25
N LEU A 764 -28.48 39.75 4.66
CA LEU A 764 -28.25 38.93 3.47
C LEU A 764 -28.32 37.44 3.82
N ALA A 765 -27.70 37.03 4.95
CA ALA A 765 -27.78 35.66 5.44
C ALA A 765 -29.24 35.23 5.67
N LEU A 766 -30.03 36.08 6.34
CA LEU A 766 -31.47 35.89 6.54
C LEU A 766 -32.23 35.72 5.23
N GLN A 767 -31.92 36.56 4.24
CA GLN A 767 -32.55 36.48 2.94
C GLN A 767 -32.24 35.17 2.22
N PHE A 768 -30.98 34.74 2.20
CA PHE A 768 -30.59 33.49 1.54
C PHE A 768 -31.22 32.27 2.22
N LEU A 769 -31.22 32.24 3.57
CA LEU A 769 -31.86 31.16 4.34
C LEU A 769 -33.37 31.09 4.07
N SER A 770 -34.07 32.23 4.06
CA SER A 770 -35.52 32.29 3.84
C SER A 770 -35.95 31.90 2.41
N HIS A 771 -35.07 32.10 1.41
CA HIS A 771 -35.35 31.76 0.01
C HIS A 771 -34.91 30.34 -0.37
N SER A 772 -34.13 29.67 0.50
CA SER A 772 -33.73 28.27 0.28
C SER A 772 -34.92 27.30 0.46
N ARG A 773 -35.05 26.34 -0.47
CA ARG A 773 -36.11 25.32 -0.50
C ARG A 773 -35.56 24.01 -1.05
N GLY A 774 -36.19 22.88 -0.70
CA GLY A 774 -35.82 21.55 -1.23
C GLY A 774 -34.31 21.28 -1.15
N LEU A 775 -33.67 21.05 -2.31
CA LEU A 775 -32.25 20.73 -2.43
C LEU A 775 -31.33 21.78 -1.76
N SER A 776 -31.53 23.07 -2.02
CA SER A 776 -30.66 24.12 -1.48
C SER A 776 -30.76 24.23 0.04
N ARG A 777 -31.97 24.06 0.57
CA ARG A 777 -32.23 24.05 2.02
C ARG A 777 -31.58 22.84 2.71
N ARG A 778 -31.70 21.65 2.11
CA ARG A 778 -31.05 20.41 2.57
C ARG A 778 -29.53 20.57 2.63
N MET A 779 -28.93 21.11 1.57
CA MET A 779 -27.48 21.29 1.49
C MET A 779 -26.96 22.33 2.48
N LEU A 780 -27.73 23.40 2.77
CA LEU A 780 -27.40 24.36 3.83
C LEU A 780 -27.34 23.68 5.21
N LEU A 781 -28.36 22.89 5.56
CA LEU A 781 -28.39 22.15 6.83
C LEU A 781 -27.18 21.22 6.97
N ASP A 782 -26.83 20.50 5.90
CA ASP A 782 -25.68 19.58 5.90
C ASP A 782 -24.32 20.29 6.01
N SER A 783 -24.24 21.56 5.61
CA SER A 783 -23.04 22.41 5.69
C SER A 783 -22.88 23.14 7.03
N LEU A 784 -23.94 23.24 7.86
CA LEU A 784 -23.90 23.94 9.15
C LEU A 784 -23.23 23.17 10.30
N ASP A 785 -22.81 21.91 10.10
CA ASP A 785 -22.15 21.06 11.11
C ASP A 785 -20.77 21.65 11.54
N PRO A 786 -20.59 22.13 12.79
CA PRO A 786 -19.37 22.79 13.29
C PRO A 786 -18.08 21.96 13.20
N SER A 787 -18.17 20.63 13.24
CA SER A 787 -17.01 19.74 13.00
C SER A 787 -16.39 19.91 11.61
N ARG A 788 -17.08 20.62 10.72
CA ARG A 788 -16.68 20.96 9.35
C ARG A 788 -16.40 22.45 9.17
N VAL A 789 -16.89 23.30 10.08
CA VAL A 789 -16.66 24.76 10.09
C VAL A 789 -15.35 25.10 10.81
N SER A 790 -14.96 24.33 11.84
CA SER A 790 -13.70 24.56 12.59
C SER A 790 -12.44 24.37 11.73
N PHE A 791 -12.41 23.37 10.83
CA PHE A 791 -11.28 23.14 9.92
C PHE A 791 -11.07 24.30 8.92
N ARG A 792 -12.13 25.09 8.63
CA ARG A 792 -12.05 26.29 7.78
C ARG A 792 -11.71 27.54 8.59
N LEU A 793 -12.19 27.64 9.84
CA LEU A 793 -11.86 28.74 10.75
C LEU A 793 -10.40 28.70 11.25
N ASP A 794 -9.79 27.53 11.38
CA ASP A 794 -8.37 27.38 11.77
C ASP A 794 -7.40 27.86 10.67
N GLN A 795 -7.77 27.78 9.38
CA GLN A 795 -6.98 28.40 8.30
C GLN A 795 -7.06 29.93 8.33
N ILE A 796 -8.22 30.49 8.69
CA ILE A 796 -8.44 31.94 8.79
C ILE A 796 -7.72 32.54 10.01
N ASN A 797 -7.58 31.78 11.11
CA ASN A 797 -6.95 32.25 12.35
C ASN A 797 -5.42 32.21 12.37
N ALA A 798 -4.75 31.62 11.38
CA ALA A 798 -3.30 31.43 11.41
C ALA A 798 -2.47 32.70 11.07
N TYR A 799 -3.05 33.77 10.49
CA TYR A 799 -2.24 34.85 9.90
C TYR A 799 -2.74 36.30 10.05
N SER A 800 -3.61 36.63 11.02
CA SER A 800 -3.87 38.04 11.40
C SER A 800 -3.34 38.36 12.81
N PRO A 801 -2.60 39.47 13.02
CA PRO A 801 -2.41 40.00 14.37
C PRO A 801 -3.78 40.41 14.93
N PRO A 802 -4.02 40.31 16.25
CA PRO A 802 -5.36 40.19 16.79
C PRO A 802 -6.11 41.52 16.64
N ARG A 803 -7.09 41.57 15.74
CA ARG A 803 -8.19 42.53 15.85
C ARG A 803 -9.40 41.80 16.38
N VAL A 804 -9.39 41.60 17.71
CA VAL A 804 -10.48 41.05 18.51
C VAL A 804 -10.78 39.57 18.13
N PRO A 805 -10.69 38.60 19.06
CA PRO A 805 -11.23 37.27 18.77
C PRO A 805 -12.69 37.44 18.35
N MET A 806 -13.08 36.92 17.18
CA MET A 806 -14.46 36.98 16.73
C MET A 806 -15.37 36.61 17.91
N PRO A 807 -16.24 37.51 18.40
CA PRO A 807 -17.16 37.21 19.47
C PRO A 807 -18.41 36.56 18.86
N LEU A 808 -18.18 35.53 18.07
CA LEU A 808 -19.08 34.40 18.00
C LEU A 808 -18.29 33.37 18.79
N ASP A 809 -18.81 32.93 19.93
CA ASP A 809 -18.42 31.61 20.40
C ASP A 809 -18.42 30.68 19.18
N SER A 810 -17.46 29.77 19.06
CA SER A 810 -17.10 28.99 17.86
C SER A 810 -18.22 28.09 17.28
N ASN A 811 -19.47 28.41 17.60
CA ASN A 811 -20.71 27.74 17.37
C ASN A 811 -21.70 28.66 16.62
N VAL A 812 -21.90 28.37 15.33
CA VAL A 812 -22.87 29.06 14.46
C VAL A 812 -24.32 29.02 14.99
N PHE A 813 -24.65 28.10 15.90
CA PHE A 813 -25.99 27.97 16.48
C PHE A 813 -26.28 28.94 17.62
N SER A 814 -25.33 29.79 18.01
CA SER A 814 -25.61 30.91 18.92
C SER A 814 -26.41 32.03 18.25
N VAL A 815 -26.54 31.97 16.93
CA VAL A 815 -27.19 32.99 16.12
C VAL A 815 -28.69 32.69 16.00
N PRO A 816 -29.61 33.55 16.50
CA PRO A 816 -31.04 33.24 16.59
C PRO A 816 -31.69 32.83 15.26
N PHE A 817 -31.37 33.50 14.17
CA PHE A 817 -31.96 33.18 12.87
C PHE A 817 -31.48 31.85 12.27
N VAL A 818 -30.29 31.38 12.65
CA VAL A 818 -29.81 30.04 12.28
C VAL A 818 -30.61 28.99 13.06
N GLN A 819 -30.92 29.26 14.34
CA GLN A 819 -31.80 28.40 15.14
C GLN A 819 -33.20 28.34 14.52
N ASP A 820 -33.78 29.48 14.14
CA ASP A 820 -35.10 29.56 13.50
C ASP A 820 -35.14 28.81 12.16
N PHE A 821 -34.05 28.89 11.38
CA PHE A 821 -33.89 28.13 10.15
C PHE A 821 -33.88 26.62 10.40
N VAL A 822 -33.18 26.14 11.44
CA VAL A 822 -33.18 24.72 11.82
C VAL A 822 -34.56 24.28 12.32
N VAL A 823 -35.20 25.06 13.19
CA VAL A 823 -36.53 24.76 13.75
C VAL A 823 -37.59 24.69 12.66
N SER A 824 -37.61 25.67 11.75
CA SER A 824 -38.53 25.64 10.60
C SER A 824 -38.25 24.47 9.66
N SER A 825 -36.99 24.04 9.53
CA SER A 825 -36.62 22.87 8.72
C SER A 825 -37.01 21.53 9.35
N LEU A 826 -37.05 21.42 10.69
CA LEU A 826 -37.64 20.25 11.38
C LEU A 826 -39.13 20.09 11.07
N ARG A 827 -39.82 21.21 10.82
CA ARG A 827 -41.25 21.26 10.48
C ARG A 827 -41.51 21.35 8.98
N ASP A 828 -40.48 21.15 8.14
CA ASP A 828 -40.64 21.22 6.69
C ASP A 828 -41.51 20.08 6.17
N GLN A 829 -42.26 20.35 5.10
CA GLN A 829 -43.09 19.34 4.43
C GLN A 829 -42.26 18.40 3.56
N ASP A 830 -41.07 18.85 3.13
CA ASP A 830 -40.12 18.01 2.41
C ASP A 830 -39.44 17.03 3.40
N PRO A 831 -39.67 15.71 3.27
CA PRO A 831 -39.11 14.71 4.18
C PRO A 831 -37.58 14.67 4.15
N GLN A 832 -36.95 15.06 3.03
CA GLN A 832 -35.49 15.10 2.91
C GLN A 832 -34.88 16.30 3.65
N VAL A 833 -35.58 17.44 3.66
CA VAL A 833 -35.19 18.62 4.46
C VAL A 833 -35.36 18.32 5.94
N GLN A 834 -36.49 17.74 6.34
CA GLN A 834 -36.74 17.32 7.71
C GLN A 834 -35.70 16.31 8.22
N ALA A 835 -35.33 15.32 7.39
CA ALA A 835 -34.30 14.34 7.74
C ALA A 835 -32.92 14.99 7.93
N ALA A 836 -32.51 15.94 7.07
CA ALA A 836 -31.25 16.67 7.24
C ALA A 836 -31.24 17.54 8.51
N ALA A 837 -32.37 18.17 8.86
CA ALA A 837 -32.50 18.94 10.10
C ALA A 837 -32.41 18.06 11.37
N LEU A 838 -33.00 16.84 11.32
CA LEU A 838 -32.88 15.84 12.38
C LEU A 838 -31.43 15.34 12.55
N ASP A 839 -30.74 15.06 11.43
CA ASP A 839 -29.33 14.66 11.44
C ASP A 839 -28.43 15.71 12.11
N LEU A 840 -28.61 16.99 11.75
CA LEU A 840 -27.88 18.12 12.32
C LEU A 840 -28.16 18.28 13.81
N THR A 841 -29.44 18.26 14.19
CA THR A 841 -29.88 18.42 15.59
C THR A 841 -29.31 17.33 16.49
N ARG A 842 -29.25 16.09 16.01
CA ARG A 842 -28.71 14.96 16.78
C ARG A 842 -27.20 15.08 17.02
N LYS A 843 -26.45 15.58 16.03
CA LYS A 843 -25.00 15.75 16.12
C LYS A 843 -24.59 16.90 17.05
N GLN A 844 -25.53 17.80 17.39
CA GLN A 844 -25.24 19.07 18.03
C GLN A 844 -26.02 19.21 19.35
N ASP A 845 -25.33 18.92 20.46
CA ASP A 845 -25.93 18.94 21.80
C ASP A 845 -26.58 20.28 22.15
N ARG A 846 -25.96 21.39 21.73
CA ARG A 846 -26.48 22.75 21.98
C ARG A 846 -27.79 23.02 21.24
N LEU A 847 -27.89 22.61 19.97
CA LEU A 847 -29.16 22.71 19.22
C LEU A 847 -30.25 21.88 19.89
N ARG A 848 -29.92 20.64 20.30
CA ARG A 848 -30.85 19.74 20.98
C ARG A 848 -31.38 20.27 22.31
N SER A 849 -30.61 21.15 22.98
CA SER A 849 -31.03 21.79 24.25
C SER A 849 -31.98 22.97 24.08
N LEU A 850 -32.19 23.49 22.85
CA LEU A 850 -33.08 24.64 22.63
C LEU A 850 -34.55 24.25 22.81
N ALA A 851 -35.31 25.05 23.56
CA ALA A 851 -36.72 24.79 23.84
C ALA A 851 -37.58 24.64 22.56
N ALA A 852 -37.33 25.47 21.55
CA ALA A 852 -38.02 25.40 20.27
C ALA A 852 -37.72 24.10 19.51
N VAL A 853 -36.48 23.60 19.59
CA VAL A 853 -36.06 22.32 19.00
C VAL A 853 -36.69 21.15 19.76
N GLN A 854 -36.69 21.18 21.09
CA GLN A 854 -37.35 20.15 21.91
C GLN A 854 -38.84 20.05 21.62
N THR A 855 -39.50 21.20 21.42
CA THR A 855 -40.91 21.25 21.02
C THR A 855 -41.13 20.60 19.65
N ALA A 856 -40.31 20.96 18.66
CA ALA A 856 -40.37 20.34 17.32
C ALA A 856 -40.09 18.83 17.36
N LEU A 857 -39.13 18.37 18.17
CA LEU A 857 -38.86 16.93 18.35
C LEU A 857 -40.03 16.19 19.03
N ALA A 858 -40.70 16.83 20.00
CA ALA A 858 -41.89 16.25 20.63
C ALA A 858 -43.03 16.05 19.62
N GLU A 859 -43.27 17.05 18.76
CA GLU A 859 -44.24 16.96 17.65
C GLU A 859 -43.87 15.83 16.67
N LEU A 860 -42.59 15.69 16.29
CA LEU A 860 -42.14 14.65 15.37
C LEU A 860 -42.17 13.24 15.97
N SER A 861 -42.10 13.12 17.30
CA SER A 861 -42.17 11.83 18.01
C SER A 861 -43.55 11.16 17.95
N THR A 862 -44.58 11.91 17.54
CA THR A 862 -45.95 11.45 17.29
C THR A 862 -46.29 11.40 15.79
N SER A 863 -45.31 11.64 14.90
CA SER A 863 -45.49 11.59 13.44
C SER A 863 -46.05 10.25 12.96
N THR A 864 -46.91 10.30 11.94
CA THR A 864 -47.45 9.11 11.24
C THR A 864 -46.42 8.47 10.30
N VAL A 865 -45.33 9.19 9.97
CA VAL A 865 -44.22 8.65 9.17
C VAL A 865 -43.35 7.77 10.07
N SER A 866 -43.50 6.45 9.92
CA SER A 866 -42.85 5.42 10.74
C SER A 866 -41.34 5.68 10.96
N ARG A 867 -40.59 6.03 9.91
CA ARG A 867 -39.16 6.33 10.00
C ARG A 867 -38.87 7.57 10.86
N THR A 868 -39.49 8.71 10.56
CA THR A 868 -39.31 9.97 11.29
C THR A 868 -39.65 9.79 12.76
N GLN A 869 -40.75 9.10 13.05
CA GLN A 869 -41.17 8.78 14.40
C GLN A 869 -40.11 7.96 15.15
N MET A 870 -39.60 6.89 14.54
CA MET A 870 -38.59 6.01 15.15
C MET A 870 -37.26 6.74 15.40
N VAL A 871 -36.74 7.46 14.40
CA VAL A 871 -35.48 8.22 14.53
C VAL A 871 -35.63 9.33 15.58
N THR A 872 -36.75 10.06 15.59
CA THR A 872 -36.99 11.13 16.57
C THR A 872 -37.09 10.58 17.99
N ARG A 873 -37.82 9.47 18.21
CA ARG A 873 -37.89 8.82 19.52
C ARG A 873 -36.53 8.38 20.03
N ALA A 874 -35.70 7.79 19.16
CA ALA A 874 -34.33 7.42 19.51
C ALA A 874 -33.46 8.63 19.91
N ILE A 875 -33.60 9.77 19.21
CA ILE A 875 -32.91 11.02 19.55
C ILE A 875 -33.36 11.58 20.91
N VAL A 876 -34.67 11.61 21.16
CA VAL A 876 -35.26 12.13 22.41
C VAL A 876 -34.92 11.24 23.61
N GLN A 877 -35.01 9.92 23.44
CA GLN A 877 -34.78 8.93 24.50
C GLN A 877 -33.30 8.59 24.70
N LYS A 878 -32.41 9.07 23.82
CA LYS A 878 -30.98 8.71 23.78
C LYS A 878 -30.76 7.19 23.74
N GLN A 879 -31.62 6.46 23.02
CA GLN A 879 -31.57 5.01 22.89
C GLN A 879 -31.04 4.58 21.52
N GLU A 880 -30.38 3.42 21.46
CA GLU A 880 -30.05 2.76 20.19
C GLU A 880 -31.30 2.21 19.52
N LEU A 881 -31.38 2.30 18.19
CA LEU A 881 -32.47 1.70 17.43
C LEU A 881 -32.27 0.18 17.31
N ASN A 882 -33.16 -0.60 17.92
CA ASN A 882 -33.21 -2.06 17.77
C ASN A 882 -34.01 -2.50 16.53
N VAL A 883 -33.88 -1.78 15.42
CA VAL A 883 -34.54 -2.09 14.14
C VAL A 883 -33.46 -2.27 13.08
N ALA A 884 -33.54 -3.37 12.33
CA ALA A 884 -32.59 -3.61 11.24
C ALA A 884 -32.71 -2.51 10.18
N ALA A 885 -31.58 -1.89 9.81
CA ALA A 885 -31.55 -0.78 8.85
C ALA A 885 -32.33 -1.09 7.56
N GLU A 886 -32.29 -2.34 7.11
CA GLU A 886 -32.99 -2.85 5.95
C GLU A 886 -34.52 -2.59 5.97
N GLN A 887 -35.15 -2.67 7.14
CA GLN A 887 -36.60 -2.42 7.29
C GLN A 887 -36.96 -0.94 7.12
N MET A 888 -35.97 -0.05 7.11
CA MET A 888 -36.13 1.41 6.98
C MET A 888 -35.66 1.95 5.62
N LEU A 889 -35.22 1.07 4.72
CA LEU A 889 -34.64 1.41 3.42
C LEU A 889 -35.53 0.88 2.28
N ASP A 890 -35.59 1.63 1.19
CA ASP A 890 -36.42 1.27 0.03
C ASP A 890 -35.63 0.42 -0.98
N PHE A 891 -36.10 -0.79 -1.26
CA PHE A 891 -35.45 -1.70 -2.21
C PHE A 891 -35.53 -1.20 -3.66
N GLY A 892 -36.65 -0.58 -4.05
CA GLY A 892 -36.83 -0.03 -5.41
C GLY A 892 -35.82 1.07 -5.69
N PHE A 893 -35.71 2.05 -4.79
CA PHE A 893 -34.72 3.11 -4.85
C PHE A 893 -33.30 2.55 -4.88
N PHE A 894 -33.00 1.55 -4.04
CA PHE A 894 -31.70 0.89 -4.08
C PHE A 894 -31.39 0.32 -5.46
N ARG A 895 -32.31 -0.45 -6.05
CA ARG A 895 -32.12 -1.10 -7.34
C ARG A 895 -31.93 -0.10 -8.49
N GLU A 896 -32.73 0.96 -8.53
CA GLU A 896 -32.73 1.90 -9.67
C GLU A 896 -31.71 3.03 -9.54
N ARG A 897 -31.31 3.42 -8.31
CA ARG A 897 -30.46 4.61 -8.09
C ARG A 897 -29.14 4.31 -7.39
N VAL A 898 -29.10 3.36 -6.45
CA VAL A 898 -27.88 3.06 -5.67
C VAL A 898 -27.04 1.97 -6.34
N LEU A 899 -27.65 0.88 -6.78
CA LEU A 899 -26.95 -0.25 -7.40
C LEU A 899 -26.17 0.16 -8.66
N PRO A 900 -26.68 1.04 -9.56
CA PRO A 900 -25.91 1.52 -10.70
C PRO A 900 -24.64 2.27 -10.28
N ILE A 901 -24.67 3.03 -9.18
CA ILE A 901 -23.48 3.72 -8.64
C ILE A 901 -22.42 2.67 -8.22
N LEU A 902 -22.85 1.59 -7.58
CA LEU A 902 -21.95 0.51 -7.14
C LEU A 902 -21.37 -0.30 -8.31
N GLN A 903 -22.07 -0.33 -9.46
CA GLN A 903 -21.65 -1.08 -10.65
C GLN A 903 -20.87 -0.22 -11.65
N LYS A 904 -21.04 1.10 -11.62
CA LYS A 904 -20.35 2.05 -12.49
C LYS A 904 -18.84 1.99 -12.24
N ALA A 905 -18.06 1.85 -13.31
CA ALA A 905 -16.62 1.94 -13.23
C ALA A 905 -16.19 3.39 -12.98
N GLY A 906 -15.28 3.59 -12.03
CA GLY A 906 -14.63 4.88 -11.79
C GLY A 906 -13.54 5.18 -12.83
N PRO A 907 -12.82 6.32 -12.69
CA PRO A 907 -11.72 6.70 -13.56
C PRO A 907 -10.58 5.68 -13.62
N ASP A 908 -10.47 4.82 -12.60
CA ASP A 908 -9.52 3.70 -12.52
C ASP A 908 -10.00 2.43 -13.27
N GLY A 909 -11.14 2.49 -13.97
CA GLY A 909 -11.76 1.38 -14.68
C GLY A 909 -12.40 0.31 -13.77
N ARG A 910 -12.47 0.54 -12.46
CA ARG A 910 -12.99 -0.42 -11.47
C ARG A 910 -14.31 0.04 -10.88
N SER A 911 -15.18 -0.89 -10.48
CA SER A 911 -16.43 -0.59 -9.76
C SER A 911 -16.43 -1.21 -8.37
N CYS A 912 -17.31 -0.73 -7.48
CA CYS A 912 -17.51 -1.34 -6.17
C CYS A 912 -17.89 -2.83 -6.35
N ALA A 913 -18.77 -3.14 -7.29
CA ALA A 913 -19.16 -4.50 -7.63
C ALA A 913 -17.97 -5.38 -8.00
N MET A 914 -17.04 -4.87 -8.82
CA MET A 914 -15.85 -5.62 -9.21
C MET A 914 -14.88 -5.84 -8.03
N CYS A 915 -14.63 -4.81 -7.21
CA CYS A 915 -13.76 -4.92 -6.04
C CYS A 915 -14.35 -5.80 -4.92
N HIS A 916 -15.68 -5.90 -4.85
CA HIS A 916 -16.40 -6.63 -3.82
C HIS A 916 -16.96 -7.99 -4.27
N ALA A 917 -16.69 -8.40 -5.51
CA ALA A 917 -17.20 -9.67 -6.08
C ALA A 917 -16.76 -10.90 -5.27
N SER A 918 -15.52 -10.91 -4.77
CA SER A 918 -14.93 -11.99 -3.96
C SER A 918 -14.77 -11.64 -2.47
N ASN A 919 -15.32 -10.52 -2.02
CA ASN A 919 -15.14 -10.04 -0.65
C ASN A 919 -16.07 -10.76 0.34
N ALA A 920 -15.51 -11.46 1.33
CA ALA A 920 -16.28 -12.23 2.31
C ALA A 920 -17.13 -11.37 3.28
N ARG A 921 -16.75 -10.10 3.56
CA ARG A 921 -17.40 -9.24 4.57
C ARG A 921 -18.37 -8.21 4.01
N PHE A 922 -18.25 -7.90 2.72
CA PHE A 922 -19.15 -7.02 1.98
C PHE A 922 -19.19 -7.50 0.53
N PRO A 923 -19.93 -8.58 0.23
CA PRO A 923 -20.05 -9.09 -1.12
C PRO A 923 -21.00 -8.22 -1.94
N ILE A 924 -20.59 -7.87 -3.16
CA ILE A 924 -21.48 -7.30 -4.18
C ILE A 924 -21.45 -8.26 -5.37
N ARG A 925 -22.60 -8.86 -5.67
CA ARG A 925 -22.80 -9.92 -6.67
C ARG A 925 -23.74 -9.46 -7.77
N SER A 926 -24.12 -10.37 -8.66
CA SER A 926 -25.09 -10.11 -9.73
C SER A 926 -26.52 -9.92 -9.20
N ASP A 927 -26.90 -10.53 -8.09
CA ASP A 927 -28.26 -10.44 -7.54
C ASP A 927 -28.49 -9.14 -6.73
N ALA A 928 -29.54 -8.40 -7.09
CA ALA A 928 -29.84 -7.10 -6.49
C ALA A 928 -30.35 -7.21 -5.04
N LYS A 929 -31.05 -8.29 -4.66
CA LYS A 929 -31.54 -8.47 -3.29
C LYS A 929 -30.41 -8.82 -2.34
N ASP A 930 -29.53 -9.73 -2.73
CA ASP A 930 -28.32 -10.05 -1.96
C ASP A 930 -27.46 -8.81 -1.73
N ASN A 931 -27.31 -7.97 -2.77
CA ASN A 931 -26.61 -6.70 -2.67
C ASN A 931 -27.29 -5.73 -1.71
N PHE A 932 -28.62 -5.63 -1.76
CA PHE A 932 -29.39 -4.79 -0.85
C PHE A 932 -29.16 -5.20 0.62
N HIS A 933 -29.27 -6.50 0.94
CA HIS A 933 -28.97 -7.02 2.27
C HIS A 933 -27.52 -6.72 2.71
N ALA A 934 -26.55 -6.89 1.81
CA ALA A 934 -25.14 -6.64 2.10
C ALA A 934 -24.86 -5.15 2.36
N VAL A 935 -25.46 -4.25 1.57
CA VAL A 935 -25.31 -2.80 1.67
C VAL A 935 -26.03 -2.26 2.90
N ALA A 936 -27.24 -2.74 3.20
CA ALA A 936 -28.01 -2.32 4.37
C ALA A 936 -27.24 -2.55 5.69
N ARG A 937 -26.43 -3.62 5.79
CA ARG A 937 -25.56 -3.88 6.95
C ARG A 937 -24.43 -2.85 7.14
N LYS A 938 -24.18 -1.98 6.17
CA LYS A 938 -23.18 -0.91 6.21
C LYS A 938 -23.81 0.48 6.40
N VAL A 939 -25.13 0.53 6.53
CA VAL A 939 -25.90 1.76 6.74
C VAL A 939 -26.08 2.01 8.23
N ASN A 940 -25.82 3.25 8.65
CA ASN A 940 -26.20 3.76 9.95
C ASN A 940 -27.41 4.69 9.78
N VAL A 941 -28.60 4.20 10.12
CA VAL A 941 -29.85 4.96 9.96
C VAL A 941 -30.00 6.11 10.95
N LEU A 942 -29.32 6.03 12.10
CA LEU A 942 -29.28 7.12 13.08
C LEU A 942 -28.29 8.19 12.64
N SER A 943 -27.13 7.79 12.13
CA SER A 943 -26.10 8.66 11.53
C SER A 943 -25.97 8.44 10.02
N PRO A 944 -26.93 8.87 9.18
CA PRO A 944 -26.89 8.63 7.74
C PRO A 944 -25.54 8.93 7.10
N ALA A 945 -25.01 10.13 7.31
CA ALA A 945 -23.74 10.60 6.74
C ALA A 945 -22.48 9.84 7.23
N ASP A 946 -22.58 9.11 8.34
CA ASP A 946 -21.46 8.35 8.92
C ASP A 946 -21.51 6.86 8.52
N SER A 947 -22.45 6.49 7.64
CA SER A 947 -22.57 5.13 7.10
C SER A 947 -21.29 4.71 6.38
N LEU A 948 -20.83 3.48 6.61
CA LEU A 948 -19.57 2.99 6.02
C LEU A 948 -19.61 2.97 4.50
N ILE A 949 -20.79 2.71 3.91
CA ILE A 949 -21.00 2.76 2.45
C ILE A 949 -20.78 4.16 1.86
N LEU A 950 -20.97 5.22 2.66
CA LEU A 950 -20.75 6.61 2.27
C LEU A 950 -19.32 7.09 2.56
N VAL A 951 -18.75 6.66 3.69
CA VAL A 951 -17.49 7.20 4.21
C VAL A 951 -16.27 6.51 3.59
N LYS A 952 -16.30 5.18 3.44
CA LYS A 952 -15.14 4.43 2.92
C LYS A 952 -14.72 4.88 1.52
N PRO A 953 -15.64 5.09 0.57
CA PRO A 953 -15.23 5.44 -0.80
C PRO A 953 -14.81 6.90 -0.98
N LEU A 954 -14.76 7.72 0.07
CA LEU A 954 -14.12 9.05 0.08
C LEU A 954 -12.62 9.01 0.35
N LEU A 955 -12.15 7.89 0.90
CA LEU A 955 -10.78 7.82 1.40
C LEU A 955 -9.88 7.42 0.23
N PRO A 956 -8.82 8.20 -0.06
CA PRO A 956 -7.77 7.72 -0.94
C PRO A 956 -7.20 6.43 -0.33
N GLY A 957 -6.70 5.54 -1.18
CA GLY A 957 -6.15 4.27 -0.71
C GLY A 957 -5.16 4.51 0.43
N VAL A 958 -5.44 3.91 1.60
CA VAL A 958 -4.70 4.04 2.86
C VAL A 958 -4.39 5.49 3.28
N THR A 959 -5.27 6.08 4.11
CA THR A 959 -4.88 7.25 4.93
C THR A 959 -4.48 6.84 6.35
N SER A 960 -3.45 7.54 6.81
CA SER A 960 -2.65 7.49 8.02
C SER A 960 -3.39 7.77 9.33
N ASP A 961 -4.38 6.94 9.72
CA ASP A 961 -4.91 7.00 11.09
C ASP A 961 -5.20 5.59 11.65
N GLY A 962 -4.70 5.34 12.86
CA GLY A 962 -4.54 4.06 13.55
C GLY A 962 -5.80 3.27 13.94
N ASP A 963 -6.91 3.40 13.21
CA ASP A 963 -8.02 2.45 13.22
C ASP A 963 -8.32 1.97 11.79
N VAL A 964 -7.56 0.95 11.37
CA VAL A 964 -7.48 0.40 10.00
C VAL A 964 -8.86 0.07 9.41
N PHE A 965 -9.88 -0.20 10.24
CA PHE A 965 -11.22 -0.53 9.76
C PHE A 965 -12.09 0.68 9.42
N ARG A 966 -11.72 1.90 9.77
CA ARG A 966 -12.48 3.12 9.44
C ARG A 966 -11.72 4.11 8.54
N THR A 967 -10.40 3.98 8.42
CA THR A 967 -9.52 5.01 7.82
C THR A 967 -8.90 4.66 6.46
N SER A 968 -9.17 3.47 5.90
CA SER A 968 -8.70 3.10 4.56
C SER A 968 -9.76 2.40 3.69
N HIS A 969 -9.72 2.63 2.37
CA HIS A 969 -10.46 1.85 1.39
C HIS A 969 -9.51 1.32 0.33
N ASN A 970 -9.26 0.00 0.32
CA ASN A 970 -8.33 -0.64 -0.63
C ASN A 970 -8.78 -0.49 -2.10
N GLY A 971 -10.08 -0.25 -2.31
CA GLY A 971 -10.62 0.11 -3.61
C GLY A 971 -10.31 1.54 -4.03
N GLY A 972 -9.67 2.38 -3.21
CA GLY A 972 -9.45 3.79 -3.51
C GLY A 972 -10.72 4.63 -3.51
N GLU A 973 -10.57 5.91 -3.83
CA GLU A 973 -11.67 6.86 -3.85
C GLU A 973 -12.65 6.56 -5.00
N ARG A 974 -13.96 6.63 -4.72
CA ARG A 974 -15.06 6.42 -5.68
C ARG A 974 -15.90 7.66 -5.92
N TRP A 975 -15.82 8.64 -5.02
CA TRP A 975 -16.37 9.96 -5.23
C TRP A 975 -15.50 10.99 -4.51
N ALA A 976 -15.27 12.12 -5.19
CA ALA A 976 -14.24 13.12 -4.89
C ALA A 976 -14.47 13.89 -3.58
N ALA A 977 -15.71 13.93 -3.11
CA ALA A 977 -16.11 14.67 -1.93
C ALA A 977 -17.37 14.08 -1.33
N ARG A 978 -17.68 14.48 -0.09
CA ARG A 978 -18.96 14.15 0.57
C ARG A 978 -20.13 14.79 -0.20
N LEU A 979 -20.56 15.96 0.25
CA LEU A 979 -21.76 16.60 -0.29
C LEU A 979 -21.57 17.16 -1.71
N GLY A 980 -20.34 17.20 -2.21
CA GLY A 980 -20.00 17.66 -3.56
C GLY A 980 -20.14 16.60 -4.65
N SER A 981 -20.36 15.33 -4.30
CA SER A 981 -20.51 14.25 -5.30
C SER A 981 -21.95 13.75 -5.39
N SER A 982 -22.45 13.63 -6.62
CA SER A 982 -23.81 13.17 -6.91
C SER A 982 -24.08 11.75 -6.38
N GLU A 983 -23.05 10.91 -6.39
CA GLU A 983 -23.05 9.54 -5.92
C GLU A 983 -23.31 9.49 -4.41
N TYR A 984 -22.55 10.26 -3.63
CA TYR A 984 -22.71 10.38 -2.18
C TYR A 984 -24.09 10.90 -1.82
N GLN A 985 -24.57 11.94 -2.51
CA GLN A 985 -25.89 12.54 -2.27
C GLN A 985 -27.03 11.56 -2.54
N THR A 986 -26.96 10.82 -3.64
CA THR A 986 -27.99 9.83 -4.01
C THR A 986 -28.07 8.71 -2.96
N ILE A 987 -26.93 8.23 -2.48
CA ILE A 987 -26.89 7.19 -1.44
C ILE A 987 -27.35 7.76 -0.09
N LEU A 988 -26.98 8.99 0.25
CA LEU A 988 -27.43 9.64 1.48
C LEU A 988 -28.95 9.88 1.48
N GLU A 989 -29.51 10.28 0.35
CA GLU A 989 -30.96 10.43 0.15
C GLU A 989 -31.72 9.13 0.39
N TRP A 990 -31.21 8.02 -0.17
CA TRP A 990 -31.74 6.69 0.09
C TRP A 990 -31.69 6.34 1.58
N ILE A 991 -30.53 6.56 2.22
CA ILE A 991 -30.36 6.28 3.65
C ILE A 991 -31.30 7.14 4.49
N ARG A 992 -31.62 8.37 4.07
CA ARG A 992 -32.60 9.27 4.71
C ARG A 992 -34.06 8.88 4.47
N GLY A 993 -34.31 7.83 3.69
CA GLY A 993 -35.65 7.30 3.42
C GLY A 993 -36.23 7.76 2.08
N GLY A 994 -35.39 8.15 1.13
CA GLY A 994 -35.78 8.40 -0.25
C GLY A 994 -36.47 7.18 -0.85
N LYS A 995 -37.56 7.44 -1.58
CA LYS A 995 -38.37 6.43 -2.26
C LYS A 995 -38.53 6.82 -3.71
N LEU A 996 -38.66 5.85 -4.59
CA LEU A 996 -39.13 6.14 -5.94
C LEU A 996 -40.60 6.58 -5.85
N PRO A 997 -41.05 7.53 -6.69
CA PRO A 997 -42.47 7.76 -6.87
C PRO A 997 -43.12 6.42 -7.20
N SER A 998 -44.12 6.01 -6.44
CA SER A 998 -44.97 4.88 -6.83
C SER A 998 -45.53 5.19 -8.22
N ASP A 999 -45.32 4.30 -9.19
CA ASP A 999 -45.99 4.36 -10.49
C ASP A 999 -47.50 4.44 -10.22
N THR A 1000 -48.04 5.66 -10.29
CA THR A 1000 -49.48 5.87 -10.34
C THR A 1000 -49.92 5.45 -11.73
N ASN A 1001 -50.45 4.24 -11.82
CA ASN A 1001 -51.61 4.01 -12.66
C ASN A 1001 -52.83 4.63 -11.99
#